data_AF-A0A9E3NLX4-F1
#
_entry.id   AF-A0A9E3NLX4-F1
#
_cell.length_a   1.000
_cell.length_b   1.000
_cell.length_c   1.000
_cell.angle_alpha   90.00
_cell.angle_beta   90.00
_cell.angle_gamma   90.00
#
_symmetry.space_group_name_H-M   'P 1'
#
loop_
_entity.id
_entity.type
_entity.pdbx_description
1 polymer ?
#
loop_
_entity_poly.entity_id
_entity_poly.type
_entity_poly.pdbx_seq_one_letter_code
_entity_poly.pdbx_strand_id
1 'polypeptide(L)'
;MKIYKFYQRLQQYINPSLHFYPPERDFGECLGVVQLKLCSFERFDSVVLSYRFVIGFIVLFGWHASVAQMVTERQAYGNLQKAKWDKAWTQVTKIIRKDSANVTAWYVCAAYFFDPANPAYQIDSAYKYTMTALNRLPAAGPKHRDRMRRFPLDSADLISTREAIDSAAFERAKTINTEQAYLDFIKQFPFAGQLDRARELRDEVAYIDALKENTYASFLRYLERYPNASRASEARERYERLLFEAKTKDRKLASFRTFIKEYPQSPYRHEAELQVFEISTASGEADAFIAFMKDHPGSKLYNKARDIFYHIALESSLAIPPSLLGDSLKTLIKLEQEYLVPVYREGKFGFMDAHGKEIIKPITTEIGREYRCGNILEELLVLDQSVIARNGAVVFQGVVEELEDLGYGFLFIYGNDCGTVVHKSGFVIELCVDDARVLSDAYLAIRKNKQWSLKTFTGRELPIGSFDDADAIDDVLVLKQTGKVMLKRKEQLAPAADQLPVTFGSKYDEAKRWGTDMIWVRVGDRQGLLDMNLRERIALAAREIQPEFFGAVSKTADGYKLWTKTGGESVLFNQVKVQKPWVAVKQGNQWRMANRYVNTFSKSAFDSIYFIGPFCMAVKGDTTHAYVTDVHSVALTGNVRVQFLPGKDSVYFMLVEEGDKKQLFSSTGERLFMVQYDRIDFAGENFFTVIRKDKRGLINLQGKQVVAPDYDAMGNIDQGTVPILKDKKFGILDVVNRKEIKPQYEKNIIRFNDQYLIAFKGGYSGLIDWNNKSVTPFEYEEIRYWSDSSALVRKNYQWMVYNFIEKKIVADKIRKFTWLRETIGDKLAIVQQENSYGVLSSRKGFILQPTFSDIINLGSSAKPLYFTEKHVEEASIYVVIYYDENGQLLRRQVFENDDYERIYCSQN
;
A
#
# COMPACT_ATOMS: atom_id res chain seq x y z
N MET A 1 9.23 -52.24 18.00
CA MET A 1 9.83 -53.56 17.64
C MET A 1 11.16 -53.30 16.91
N LYS A 2 12.22 -54.07 17.22
CA LYS A 2 13.56 -54.22 16.57
C LYS A 2 13.94 -53.28 15.39
N ILE A 3 15.02 -52.49 15.52
CA ILE A 3 16.43 -52.75 15.03
C ILE A 3 16.53 -52.73 13.48
N TYR A 4 17.17 -51.74 12.83
CA TYR A 4 18.63 -51.46 12.62
C TYR A 4 19.36 -52.43 11.66
N LYS A 5 20.23 -51.88 10.77
CA LYS A 5 21.04 -52.56 9.72
C LYS A 5 20.24 -53.01 8.46
N PHE A 6 20.81 -53.18 7.25
CA PHE A 6 22.21 -52.99 6.79
C PHE A 6 22.32 -52.53 5.31
N TYR A 7 23.51 -52.06 4.92
CA TYR A 7 23.97 -51.84 3.54
C TYR A 7 24.12 -53.16 2.74
N GLN A 8 23.89 -53.15 1.41
CA GLN A 8 24.93 -53.32 0.35
C GLN A 8 24.40 -53.80 -1.03
N ARG A 9 24.98 -53.24 -2.12
CA ARG A 9 25.36 -53.89 -3.41
C ARG A 9 24.27 -54.44 -4.36
N LEU A 10 24.51 -54.67 -5.67
CA LEU A 10 25.28 -53.94 -6.71
C LEU A 10 25.01 -54.59 -8.11
N GLN A 11 25.25 -53.82 -9.19
CA GLN A 11 25.45 -54.24 -10.60
C GLN A 11 24.27 -54.84 -11.43
N GLN A 12 24.14 -54.30 -12.66
CA GLN A 12 23.98 -54.94 -13.98
C GLN A 12 22.89 -54.31 -14.87
N TYR A 13 23.04 -54.14 -16.19
CA TYR A 13 24.21 -53.88 -17.09
C TYR A 13 23.65 -53.54 -18.51
N ILE A 14 24.52 -53.19 -19.49
CA ILE A 14 24.26 -53.18 -20.97
C ILE A 14 23.56 -51.93 -21.58
N ASN A 15 23.92 -51.66 -22.85
CA ASN A 15 23.67 -50.50 -23.75
C ASN A 15 22.91 -51.06 -25.02
N PRO A 16 22.98 -50.60 -26.30
CA PRO A 16 23.60 -49.42 -26.96
C PRO A 16 22.76 -48.72 -28.09
N SER A 17 23.43 -47.83 -28.86
CA SER A 17 23.27 -47.52 -30.30
C SER A 17 22.22 -46.46 -30.75
N LEU A 18 22.40 -45.67 -31.84
CA LEU A 18 23.50 -45.56 -32.85
C LEU A 18 23.65 -44.12 -33.45
N HIS A 19 24.54 -43.92 -34.44
CA HIS A 19 25.11 -42.64 -34.94
C HIS A 19 24.35 -41.92 -36.09
N PHE A 20 24.76 -40.67 -36.42
CA PHE A 20 25.39 -40.32 -37.73
C PHE A 20 26.32 -39.06 -37.63
N TYR A 21 27.05 -38.69 -38.70
CA TYR A 21 28.29 -37.87 -38.63
C TYR A 21 28.48 -36.90 -39.88
N PRO A 22 29.65 -36.33 -40.27
CA PRO A 22 29.79 -34.94 -40.77
C PRO A 22 29.93 -34.81 -42.32
N PRO A 23 30.36 -33.65 -42.89
CA PRO A 23 31.82 -33.41 -43.10
C PRO A 23 32.34 -31.94 -43.13
N GLU A 24 33.64 -31.76 -42.81
CA GLU A 24 34.64 -30.84 -43.45
C GLU A 24 34.41 -29.28 -43.44
N ARG A 25 35.36 -28.33 -43.45
CA ARG A 25 36.86 -28.19 -43.52
C ARG A 25 37.19 -26.68 -43.26
N ASP A 26 38.38 -26.05 -43.32
CA ASP A 26 39.85 -26.25 -43.34
C ASP A 26 40.45 -24.83 -43.04
N PHE A 27 41.68 -24.49 -42.62
CA PHE A 27 42.95 -25.14 -42.24
C PHE A 27 43.71 -24.13 -41.31
N GLY A 28 44.75 -24.51 -40.54
CA GLY A 28 45.66 -23.53 -39.89
C GLY A 28 46.48 -24.01 -38.69
N GLU A 29 47.76 -24.34 -38.90
CA GLU A 29 48.73 -24.81 -37.89
C GLU A 29 49.45 -23.61 -37.19
N CYS A 30 50.15 -23.70 -36.04
CA CYS A 30 51.10 -24.73 -35.58
C CYS A 30 51.22 -24.90 -34.04
N LEU A 31 51.28 -26.17 -33.61
CA LEU A 31 52.20 -26.78 -32.62
C LEU A 31 52.41 -26.14 -31.22
N GLY A 32 52.01 -26.89 -30.15
CA GLY A 32 52.24 -26.51 -28.73
C GLY A 32 51.97 -27.61 -27.67
N VAL A 33 52.26 -28.87 -28.00
CA VAL A 33 52.02 -30.14 -27.25
C VAL A 33 53.04 -30.30 -26.07
N VAL A 34 52.78 -30.84 -24.86
CA VAL A 34 51.57 -31.40 -24.19
C VAL A 34 51.71 -31.50 -22.64
N GLN A 35 50.55 -31.54 -21.94
CA GLN A 35 50.17 -32.03 -20.59
C GLN A 35 51.16 -32.31 -19.41
N LEU A 36 50.72 -31.83 -18.23
CA LEU A 36 50.55 -32.52 -16.92
C LEU A 36 51.64 -33.42 -16.30
N LYS A 37 52.01 -33.12 -15.04
CA LYS A 37 51.60 -33.96 -13.89
C LYS A 37 51.71 -33.30 -12.51
N LEU A 38 50.71 -33.66 -11.68
CA LEU A 38 50.60 -33.80 -10.20
C LEU A 38 51.64 -33.21 -9.22
N CYS A 39 51.12 -32.82 -8.05
CA CYS A 39 51.87 -32.35 -6.88
C CYS A 39 52.78 -33.40 -6.22
N SER A 40 53.91 -32.98 -5.68
CA SER A 40 54.22 -33.12 -4.23
C SER A 40 55.48 -32.33 -3.85
N PHE A 41 55.61 -32.00 -2.56
CA PHE A 41 56.76 -31.30 -1.96
C PHE A 41 57.74 -32.34 -1.37
N GLU A 42 59.02 -32.28 -1.72
CA GLU A 42 60.12 -32.25 -0.74
C GLU A 42 61.50 -31.97 -1.39
N ARG A 43 62.36 -31.28 -0.61
CA ARG A 43 63.83 -31.29 -0.62
C ARG A 43 64.61 -31.29 -1.95
N PHE A 44 65.33 -30.20 -2.18
CA PHE A 44 66.70 -30.26 -2.71
C PHE A 44 67.59 -29.26 -1.97
N ASP A 45 68.79 -29.69 -1.56
CA ASP A 45 70.03 -28.95 -1.79
C ASP A 45 71.26 -29.79 -1.38
N SER A 46 71.94 -30.36 -2.38
CA SER A 46 73.27 -30.99 -2.21
C SER A 46 73.97 -31.18 -3.56
N VAL A 47 74.59 -30.12 -4.07
CA VAL A 47 75.48 -30.22 -5.25
C VAL A 47 76.92 -30.41 -4.79
N VAL A 48 77.52 -31.49 -5.28
CA VAL A 48 78.96 -31.78 -5.35
C VAL A 48 79.32 -31.70 -6.85
N LEU A 49 80.56 -31.56 -7.36
CA LEU A 49 81.83 -32.16 -6.95
C LEU A 49 82.96 -31.57 -7.83
N SER A 50 84.16 -31.31 -7.29
CA SER A 50 85.45 -31.17 -8.05
C SER A 50 85.56 -29.99 -9.07
N TYR A 51 86.74 -29.51 -9.50
CA TYR A 51 88.04 -30.17 -9.69
C TYR A 51 89.28 -29.40 -9.19
N ARG A 52 90.38 -30.16 -9.08
CA ARG A 52 91.75 -29.78 -8.72
C ARG A 52 92.33 -28.69 -9.63
N PHE A 53 93.34 -27.95 -9.14
CA PHE A 53 94.66 -27.97 -9.81
C PHE A 53 95.84 -27.77 -8.84
N VAL A 54 97.00 -28.24 -9.30
CA VAL A 54 98.29 -28.52 -8.64
C VAL A 54 98.98 -27.34 -7.91
N ILE A 55 99.69 -27.63 -6.81
CA ILE A 55 100.81 -26.80 -6.30
C ILE A 55 102.13 -27.35 -6.88
N GLY A 56 102.95 -26.47 -7.46
CA GLY A 56 104.36 -26.76 -7.80
C GLY A 56 105.33 -26.34 -6.68
N PHE A 57 106.43 -27.09 -6.53
CA PHE A 57 107.60 -26.70 -5.71
C PHE A 57 108.20 -25.37 -6.22
N ILE A 58 108.87 -24.53 -5.43
CA ILE A 58 110.24 -24.66 -4.86
C ILE A 58 110.35 -23.59 -3.74
N VAL A 59 110.53 -23.90 -2.44
CA VAL A 59 111.77 -24.29 -1.70
C VAL A 59 112.55 -23.08 -1.11
N LEU A 60 113.32 -23.36 -0.04
CA LEU A 60 114.29 -22.50 0.70
C LEU A 60 113.79 -21.62 1.87
N PHE A 61 113.91 -22.20 3.08
CA PHE A 61 114.47 -21.66 4.34
C PHE A 61 113.92 -20.36 4.98
N GLY A 62 113.60 -20.47 6.28
CA GLY A 62 113.17 -19.34 7.12
C GLY A 62 112.91 -19.75 8.57
N TRP A 63 113.91 -20.32 9.25
CA TRP A 63 113.75 -20.84 10.62
C TRP A 63 113.69 -19.66 11.62
N HIS A 64 112.49 -19.34 12.12
CA HIS A 64 112.30 -18.44 13.26
C HIS A 64 111.20 -18.98 14.19
N ALA A 65 111.61 -19.43 15.37
CA ALA A 65 110.71 -19.87 16.43
C ALA A 65 110.02 -18.66 17.08
N SER A 66 108.99 -18.12 16.42
CA SER A 66 108.07 -17.20 17.08
C SER A 66 107.28 -17.98 18.13
N VAL A 67 107.57 -17.75 19.41
CA VAL A 67 106.75 -18.23 20.52
C VAL A 67 105.34 -17.68 20.30
N ALA A 68 104.41 -18.56 19.92
CA ALA A 68 103.03 -18.19 19.72
C ALA A 68 102.43 -17.80 21.08
N GLN A 69 102.51 -16.51 21.41
CA GLN A 69 101.88 -15.92 22.59
C GLN A 69 100.47 -16.49 22.75
N MET A 70 100.14 -16.99 23.94
CA MET A 70 98.77 -17.42 24.22
C MET A 70 97.88 -16.18 24.21
N VAL A 71 97.29 -15.92 23.04
CA VAL A 71 96.36 -14.83 22.80
C VAL A 71 95.23 -14.94 23.82
N THR A 72 95.12 -13.94 24.67
CA THR A 72 94.07 -13.87 25.69
C THR A 72 92.82 -13.19 25.14
N GLU A 73 91.66 -13.55 25.70
CA GLU A 73 90.37 -12.95 25.38
C GLU A 73 90.41 -11.44 25.59
N ARG A 74 91.09 -10.99 26.66
CA ARG A 74 91.33 -9.57 26.97
C ARG A 74 92.19 -8.85 25.92
N GLN A 75 93.12 -9.53 25.23
CA GLN A 75 93.88 -8.92 24.12
C GLN A 75 93.03 -8.77 22.86
N ALA A 76 92.17 -9.75 22.56
CA ALA A 76 91.23 -9.65 21.43
C ALA A 76 90.22 -8.50 21.66
N TYR A 77 89.63 -8.44 22.85
CA TYR A 77 88.72 -7.34 23.25
C TYR A 77 89.43 -5.97 23.29
N GLY A 78 90.66 -5.91 23.82
CA GLY A 78 91.46 -4.67 23.82
C GLY A 78 91.98 -4.23 22.46
N ASN A 79 91.90 -5.07 21.42
CA ASN A 79 92.12 -4.70 20.02
C ASN A 79 90.80 -4.23 19.35
N LEU A 80 89.67 -4.85 19.69
CA LEU A 80 88.32 -4.42 19.29
C LEU A 80 88.06 -2.98 19.76
N GLN A 81 88.25 -2.70 21.06
CA GLN A 81 88.16 -1.35 21.66
C GLN A 81 89.14 -0.31 21.07
N LYS A 82 90.05 -0.72 20.18
CA LYS A 82 91.01 0.17 19.49
C LYS A 82 90.78 0.20 17.98
N ALA A 83 89.60 -0.22 17.52
CA ALA A 83 89.19 -0.34 16.12
C ALA A 83 90.13 -1.21 15.25
N LYS A 84 90.84 -2.18 15.85
CA LYS A 84 91.78 -3.07 15.13
C LYS A 84 91.07 -4.36 14.70
N TRP A 85 90.01 -4.19 13.91
CA TRP A 85 89.01 -5.22 13.60
C TRP A 85 89.63 -6.56 13.14
N ASP A 86 90.43 -6.58 12.08
CA ASP A 86 91.03 -7.82 11.54
C ASP A 86 91.89 -8.57 12.57
N LYS A 87 92.62 -7.81 13.41
CA LYS A 87 93.48 -8.37 14.46
C LYS A 87 92.64 -8.91 15.61
N ALA A 88 91.58 -8.23 16.01
CA ALA A 88 90.63 -8.74 17.00
C ALA A 88 89.92 -10.02 16.49
N TRP A 89 89.43 -10.02 15.25
CA TRP A 89 88.73 -11.15 14.63
C TRP A 89 89.63 -12.39 14.48
N THR A 90 90.84 -12.21 13.94
CA THR A 90 91.84 -13.28 13.81
C THR A 90 92.25 -13.85 15.17
N GLN A 91 92.29 -13.01 16.21
CA GLN A 91 92.58 -13.45 17.58
C GLN A 91 91.43 -14.24 18.21
N VAL A 92 90.20 -13.72 18.20
CA VAL A 92 89.06 -14.39 18.85
C VAL A 92 88.66 -15.69 18.14
N THR A 93 88.72 -15.73 16.81
CA THR A 93 88.46 -16.98 16.05
C THR A 93 89.52 -18.04 16.31
N LYS A 94 90.81 -17.66 16.50
CA LYS A 94 91.87 -18.58 16.90
C LYS A 94 91.65 -19.14 18.32
N ILE A 95 91.10 -18.34 19.24
CA ILE A 95 90.72 -18.80 20.59
C ILE A 95 89.56 -19.81 20.49
N ILE A 96 88.48 -19.48 19.77
CA ILE A 96 87.30 -20.34 19.61
C ILE A 96 87.63 -21.68 18.93
N ARG A 97 88.54 -21.68 17.94
CA ARG A 97 89.04 -22.91 17.29
C ARG A 97 89.81 -23.83 18.25
N LYS A 98 90.31 -23.32 19.39
CA LYS A 98 91.04 -24.08 20.41
C LYS A 98 90.18 -24.45 21.63
N ASP A 99 89.27 -23.55 22.02
CA ASP A 99 88.40 -23.68 23.19
C ASP A 99 86.99 -23.21 22.78
N SER A 100 86.19 -24.12 22.20
CA SER A 100 84.84 -23.81 21.73
C SER A 100 83.83 -23.62 22.87
N ALA A 101 84.18 -24.00 24.10
CA ALA A 101 83.40 -23.73 25.31
C ALA A 101 83.60 -22.29 25.85
N ASN A 102 84.52 -21.51 25.27
CA ASN A 102 84.97 -20.22 25.79
C ASN A 102 83.91 -19.10 25.71
N VAL A 103 83.10 -18.96 26.78
CA VAL A 103 82.04 -17.94 26.93
C VAL A 103 82.60 -16.53 26.71
N THR A 104 83.75 -16.20 27.29
CA THR A 104 84.43 -14.91 27.08
C THR A 104 84.82 -14.66 25.62
N ALA A 105 85.25 -15.67 24.86
CA ALA A 105 85.54 -15.51 23.44
C ALA A 105 84.26 -15.36 22.59
N TRP A 106 83.17 -16.07 22.93
CA TRP A 106 81.88 -15.85 22.27
C TRP A 106 81.30 -14.46 22.56
N TYR A 107 81.50 -13.91 23.76
CA TYR A 107 81.21 -12.51 24.06
C TYR A 107 82.05 -11.53 23.22
N VAL A 108 83.35 -11.78 23.06
CA VAL A 108 84.20 -10.93 22.19
C VAL A 108 83.76 -11.02 20.72
N CYS A 109 83.24 -12.16 20.25
CA CYS A 109 82.57 -12.24 18.95
C CYS A 109 81.26 -11.45 18.91
N ALA A 110 80.42 -11.52 19.94
CA ALA A 110 79.19 -10.73 20.01
C ALA A 110 79.46 -9.23 19.92
N ALA A 111 80.37 -8.73 20.77
CA ALA A 111 80.84 -7.34 20.75
C ALA A 111 81.44 -6.95 19.39
N TYR A 112 82.17 -7.86 18.72
CA TYR A 112 82.75 -7.59 17.41
C TYR A 112 81.67 -7.31 16.36
N PHE A 113 80.61 -8.11 16.31
CA PHE A 113 79.50 -7.92 15.37
C PHE A 113 78.50 -6.82 15.80
N PHE A 114 78.62 -6.27 17.01
CA PHE A 114 77.69 -5.26 17.54
C PHE A 114 78.29 -3.85 17.69
N ASP A 115 79.56 -3.64 17.36
CA ASP A 115 80.15 -2.31 17.30
C ASP A 115 79.79 -1.62 15.96
N PRO A 116 79.03 -0.50 15.95
CA PRO A 116 78.62 0.16 14.71
C PRO A 116 79.77 0.81 13.92
N ALA A 117 80.96 0.97 14.51
CA ALA A 117 82.16 1.46 13.83
C ALA A 117 82.95 0.33 13.13
N ASN A 118 82.53 -0.93 13.29
CA ASN A 118 83.12 -2.07 12.60
C ASN A 118 82.44 -2.30 11.23
N PRO A 119 83.19 -2.35 10.11
CA PRO A 119 82.65 -2.72 8.79
C PRO A 119 81.96 -4.09 8.75
N ALA A 120 82.21 -4.96 9.74
CA ALA A 120 81.54 -6.24 9.90
C ALA A 120 80.29 -6.20 10.82
N TYR A 121 79.76 -5.03 11.18
CA TYR A 121 78.56 -4.91 12.03
C TYR A 121 77.37 -5.70 11.47
N GLN A 122 76.84 -6.64 12.25
CA GLN A 122 75.71 -7.48 11.87
C GLN A 122 74.98 -8.00 13.11
N ILE A 123 73.82 -7.39 13.38
CA ILE A 123 72.90 -7.68 14.51
C ILE A 123 72.66 -9.19 14.69
N ASP A 124 72.41 -9.92 13.60
CA ASP A 124 72.02 -11.34 13.65
C ASP A 124 73.19 -12.25 14.05
N SER A 125 74.41 -11.89 13.62
CA SER A 125 75.65 -12.56 14.06
C SER A 125 75.96 -12.21 15.51
N ALA A 126 75.82 -10.94 15.91
CA ALA A 126 75.97 -10.52 17.31
C ALA A 126 75.03 -11.29 18.24
N TYR A 127 73.76 -11.41 17.88
CA TYR A 127 72.76 -12.17 18.63
C TYR A 127 73.13 -13.64 18.73
N LYS A 128 73.47 -14.28 17.59
CA LYS A 128 73.90 -15.68 17.52
C LYS A 128 75.08 -15.97 18.46
N TYR A 129 76.10 -15.10 18.50
CA TYR A 129 77.25 -15.28 19.39
C TYR A 129 76.92 -14.97 20.85
N THR A 130 76.05 -13.99 21.13
CA THR A 130 75.54 -13.69 22.49
C THR A 130 74.76 -14.88 23.06
N MET A 131 73.82 -15.44 22.28
CA MET A 131 73.07 -16.63 22.66
C MET A 131 73.97 -17.87 22.78
N THR A 132 75.03 -17.96 21.97
CA THR A 132 76.05 -19.03 22.11
C THR A 132 76.85 -18.89 23.41
N ALA A 133 77.14 -17.66 23.87
CA ALA A 133 77.77 -17.40 25.15
C ALA A 133 76.81 -17.73 26.33
N LEU A 134 75.59 -17.19 26.30
CA LEU A 134 74.54 -17.44 27.31
C LEU A 134 74.23 -18.94 27.47
N ASN A 135 74.00 -19.67 26.38
CA ASN A 135 73.70 -21.11 26.43
C ASN A 135 74.87 -21.97 26.94
N ARG A 136 76.12 -21.45 26.92
CA ARG A 136 77.31 -22.14 27.44
C ARG A 136 77.69 -21.71 28.86
N LEU A 137 77.11 -20.63 29.38
CA LEU A 137 77.36 -20.13 30.73
C LEU A 137 77.02 -21.15 31.85
N PRO A 138 75.90 -21.92 31.82
CA PRO A 138 75.62 -22.92 32.85
C PRO A 138 76.65 -24.04 32.91
N ALA A 139 77.16 -24.47 31.75
CA ALA A 139 78.17 -25.52 31.61
C ALA A 139 79.60 -25.07 31.97
N ALA A 140 79.80 -23.82 32.38
CA ALA A 140 81.10 -23.28 32.75
C ALA A 140 81.62 -23.90 34.07
N GLY A 141 82.56 -24.84 33.97
CA GLY A 141 83.25 -25.45 35.11
C GLY A 141 84.16 -24.47 35.89
N PRO A 142 84.74 -24.88 37.03
CA PRO A 142 85.42 -23.96 37.97
C PRO A 142 86.55 -23.11 37.36
N LYS A 143 87.44 -23.72 36.56
CA LYS A 143 88.51 -23.01 35.82
C LYS A 143 87.99 -21.94 34.85
N HIS A 144 86.75 -22.09 34.38
CA HIS A 144 86.13 -21.18 33.43
C HIS A 144 85.47 -20.00 34.15
N ARG A 145 84.78 -20.27 35.27
CA ARG A 145 84.25 -19.23 36.17
C ARG A 145 85.37 -18.33 36.71
N ASP A 146 86.53 -18.89 37.02
CA ASP A 146 87.68 -18.10 37.46
C ASP A 146 88.36 -17.31 36.31
N ARG A 147 88.20 -17.74 35.04
CA ARG A 147 88.59 -16.93 33.87
C ARG A 147 87.63 -15.75 33.68
N MET A 148 86.32 -15.99 33.82
CA MET A 148 85.27 -14.97 33.76
C MET A 148 85.34 -13.96 34.93
N ARG A 149 86.02 -14.27 36.05
CA ARG A 149 86.36 -13.28 37.10
C ARG A 149 87.52 -12.35 36.74
N ARG A 150 88.36 -12.73 35.78
CA ARG A 150 89.58 -11.98 35.38
C ARG A 150 89.36 -11.15 34.11
N PHE A 151 88.22 -11.33 33.46
CA PHE A 151 87.67 -10.53 32.36
C PHE A 151 86.41 -9.83 32.92
N PRO A 152 86.08 -8.58 32.55
CA PRO A 152 84.82 -7.96 32.98
C PRO A 152 83.67 -8.55 32.15
N LEU A 153 83.10 -9.68 32.62
CA LEU A 153 81.96 -10.35 32.02
C LEU A 153 81.26 -11.24 33.04
N ASP A 154 80.07 -10.85 33.49
CA ASP A 154 79.14 -11.69 34.24
C ASP A 154 77.87 -12.05 33.44
N SER A 155 76.83 -12.54 34.13
CA SER A 155 75.53 -12.85 33.52
C SER A 155 74.71 -11.61 33.15
N ALA A 156 74.81 -10.53 33.91
CA ALA A 156 74.12 -9.27 33.63
C ALA A 156 74.74 -8.57 32.42
N ASP A 157 76.07 -8.58 32.28
CA ASP A 157 76.77 -8.08 31.08
C ASP A 157 76.27 -8.78 29.79
N LEU A 158 76.14 -10.12 29.82
CA LEU A 158 75.63 -10.90 28.70
C LEU A 158 74.14 -10.63 28.40
N ILE A 159 73.33 -10.45 29.43
CA ILE A 159 71.90 -10.14 29.31
C ILE A 159 71.70 -8.72 28.75
N SER A 160 72.41 -7.72 29.28
CA SER A 160 72.40 -6.34 28.77
C SER A 160 72.90 -6.25 27.33
N THR A 161 73.93 -7.03 26.98
CA THR A 161 74.40 -7.14 25.58
C THR A 161 73.31 -7.71 24.68
N ARG A 162 72.60 -8.76 25.11
CA ARG A 162 71.45 -9.30 24.38
C ARG A 162 70.35 -8.24 24.21
N GLU A 163 70.00 -7.53 25.26
CA GLU A 163 68.92 -6.53 25.27
C GLU A 163 69.23 -5.31 24.40
N ALA A 164 70.50 -4.90 24.31
CA ALA A 164 70.93 -3.89 23.36
C ALA A 164 70.81 -4.38 21.90
N ILE A 165 71.18 -5.64 21.63
CA ILE A 165 71.03 -6.27 20.30
C ILE A 165 69.54 -6.45 19.94
N ASP A 166 68.71 -6.91 20.88
CA ASP A 166 67.25 -7.02 20.77
C ASP A 166 66.62 -5.66 20.41
N SER A 167 67.07 -4.59 21.08
CA SER A 167 66.62 -3.21 20.82
C SER A 167 67.03 -2.71 19.43
N ALA A 168 68.27 -2.96 19.01
CA ALA A 168 68.74 -2.60 17.66
C ALA A 168 68.04 -3.42 16.56
N ALA A 169 67.73 -4.68 16.81
CA ALA A 169 66.95 -5.53 15.92
C ALA A 169 65.51 -5.03 15.77
N PHE A 170 64.90 -4.54 16.86
CA PHE A 170 63.57 -3.94 16.86
C PHE A 170 63.53 -2.61 16.09
N GLU A 171 64.52 -1.72 16.28
CA GLU A 171 64.62 -0.48 15.51
C GLU A 171 64.86 -0.73 14.00
N ARG A 172 65.62 -1.78 13.65
CA ARG A 172 65.71 -2.25 12.25
C ARG A 172 64.34 -2.70 11.72
N ALA A 173 63.56 -3.46 12.50
CA ALA A 173 62.21 -3.88 12.10
C ALA A 173 61.27 -2.67 11.92
N LYS A 174 61.33 -1.69 12.84
CA LYS A 174 60.60 -0.40 12.72
C LYS A 174 61.00 0.44 11.52
N THR A 175 62.27 0.36 11.09
CA THR A 175 62.76 1.10 9.92
C THR A 175 62.25 0.47 8.61
N ILE A 176 62.10 -0.85 8.57
CA ILE A 176 61.54 -1.58 7.41
C ILE A 176 59.99 -1.49 7.41
N ASN A 177 59.37 -1.53 8.59
CA ASN A 177 57.94 -1.35 8.85
C ASN A 177 56.99 -2.21 7.99
N THR A 178 57.31 -3.49 7.79
CA THR A 178 56.43 -4.47 7.11
C THR A 178 55.98 -5.57 8.08
N GLU A 179 54.83 -6.18 7.80
CA GLU A 179 54.33 -7.37 8.53
C GLU A 179 55.44 -8.43 8.67
N GLN A 180 56.14 -8.72 7.56
CA GLN A 180 57.23 -9.69 7.51
C GLN A 180 58.43 -9.29 8.40
N ALA A 181 58.83 -8.02 8.41
CA ALA A 181 59.97 -7.58 9.23
C ALA A 181 59.71 -7.73 10.73
N TYR A 182 58.49 -7.47 11.18
CA TYR A 182 58.09 -7.72 12.58
C TYR A 182 57.95 -9.22 12.88
N LEU A 183 57.41 -10.03 11.94
CA LEU A 183 57.36 -11.49 12.09
C LEU A 183 58.77 -12.10 12.21
N ASP A 184 59.72 -11.66 11.39
CA ASP A 184 61.11 -12.10 11.44
C ASP A 184 61.80 -11.67 12.74
N PHE A 185 61.56 -10.45 13.22
CA PHE A 185 62.03 -10.01 14.54
C PHE A 185 61.47 -10.91 15.67
N ILE A 186 60.16 -11.11 15.72
CA ILE A 186 59.49 -11.94 16.74
C ILE A 186 60.01 -13.39 16.74
N LYS A 187 60.35 -13.92 15.55
CA LYS A 187 60.88 -15.28 15.36
C LYS A 187 62.36 -15.41 15.72
N GLN A 188 63.18 -14.40 15.41
CA GLN A 188 64.64 -14.46 15.56
C GLN A 188 65.11 -13.99 16.95
N PHE A 189 64.36 -13.10 17.62
CA PHE A 189 64.72 -12.48 18.90
C PHE A 189 63.70 -12.83 20.01
N PRO A 190 63.46 -14.12 20.32
CA PRO A 190 62.39 -14.56 21.24
C PRO A 190 62.58 -14.21 22.72
N PHE A 191 63.64 -13.48 23.08
CA PHE A 191 63.91 -12.99 24.44
C PHE A 191 63.87 -11.46 24.55
N ALA A 192 63.47 -10.76 23.48
CA ALA A 192 63.39 -9.30 23.46
C ALA A 192 62.22 -8.77 24.31
N GLY A 193 62.46 -7.70 25.08
CA GLY A 193 61.40 -7.02 25.84
C GLY A 193 60.35 -6.34 24.95
N GLN A 194 60.68 -6.10 23.68
CA GLN A 194 59.85 -5.39 22.71
C GLN A 194 58.87 -6.29 21.95
N LEU A 195 58.78 -7.60 22.27
CA LEU A 195 57.96 -8.57 21.52
C LEU A 195 56.49 -8.18 21.41
N ASP A 196 55.87 -7.66 22.47
CA ASP A 196 54.47 -7.23 22.44
C ASP A 196 54.28 -5.97 21.60
N ARG A 197 55.18 -4.99 21.71
CA ARG A 197 55.14 -3.80 20.83
C ARG A 197 55.41 -4.15 19.36
N ALA A 198 56.19 -5.19 19.07
CA ALA A 198 56.37 -5.71 17.72
C ALA A 198 55.12 -6.43 17.19
N ARG A 199 54.35 -7.12 18.05
CA ARG A 199 53.04 -7.70 17.69
C ARG A 199 52.04 -6.59 17.37
N GLU A 200 51.95 -5.56 18.21
CA GLU A 200 51.10 -4.38 17.95
C GLU A 200 51.43 -3.70 16.62
N LEU A 201 52.72 -3.45 16.33
CA LEU A 201 53.13 -2.78 15.09
C LEU A 201 52.95 -3.67 13.85
N ARG A 202 53.13 -4.98 13.96
CA ARG A 202 52.76 -5.95 12.92
C ARG A 202 51.26 -5.88 12.61
N ASP A 203 50.43 -5.87 13.65
CA ASP A 203 48.97 -5.89 13.52
C ASP A 203 48.42 -4.55 13.02
N GLU A 204 49.09 -3.44 13.32
CA GLU A 204 48.82 -2.12 12.74
C GLU A 204 49.18 -2.08 11.25
N VAL A 205 50.37 -2.56 10.86
CA VAL A 205 50.80 -2.57 9.44
C VAL A 205 49.93 -3.51 8.60
N ALA A 206 49.65 -4.72 9.08
CA ALA A 206 48.77 -5.66 8.37
C ALA A 206 47.33 -5.11 8.21
N TYR A 207 46.87 -4.30 9.16
CA TYR A 207 45.59 -3.60 9.04
C TYR A 207 45.63 -2.46 8.02
N ILE A 208 46.73 -1.68 8.01
CA ILE A 208 46.97 -0.63 7.01
C ILE A 208 47.06 -1.23 5.59
N ASP A 209 47.64 -2.42 5.44
CA ASP A 209 47.68 -3.11 4.15
C ASP A 209 46.28 -3.63 3.73
N ALA A 210 45.47 -4.13 4.66
CA ALA A 210 44.06 -4.44 4.39
C ALA A 210 43.25 -3.18 4.00
N LEU A 211 43.53 -2.02 4.61
CA LEU A 211 42.94 -0.73 4.22
C LEU A 211 43.38 -0.25 2.82
N LYS A 212 44.60 -0.57 2.37
CA LYS A 212 45.06 -0.23 0.99
C LYS A 212 44.32 -1.03 -0.07
N GLU A 213 44.06 -2.32 0.20
CA GLU A 213 43.24 -3.16 -0.69
C GLU A 213 41.75 -2.80 -0.61
N ASN A 214 41.26 -2.48 0.58
CA ASN A 214 39.86 -2.12 0.87
C ASN A 214 38.82 -3.11 0.30
N THR A 215 39.08 -4.41 0.44
CA THR A 215 38.14 -5.49 0.06
C THR A 215 37.74 -6.33 1.28
N TYR A 216 36.55 -6.94 1.27
CA TYR A 216 36.18 -7.92 2.30
C TYR A 216 37.20 -9.09 2.37
N ALA A 217 37.79 -9.49 1.24
CA ALA A 217 38.82 -10.52 1.18
C ALA A 217 40.11 -10.10 1.90
N SER A 218 40.48 -8.82 1.89
CA SER A 218 41.65 -8.31 2.63
C SER A 218 41.43 -8.26 4.14
N PHE A 219 40.27 -7.77 4.59
CA PHE A 219 39.90 -7.79 6.01
C PHE A 219 39.66 -9.20 6.55
N LEU A 220 39.15 -10.13 5.74
CA LEU A 220 39.04 -11.55 6.12
C LEU A 220 40.42 -12.15 6.43
N ARG A 221 41.40 -11.99 5.53
CA ARG A 221 42.78 -12.48 5.76
C ARG A 221 43.42 -11.85 6.99
N TYR A 222 43.13 -10.58 7.28
CA TYR A 222 43.58 -9.92 8.51
C TYR A 222 42.96 -10.57 9.76
N LEU A 223 41.64 -10.78 9.76
CA LEU A 223 40.89 -11.40 10.87
C LEU A 223 41.29 -12.87 11.11
N GLU A 224 41.61 -13.62 10.07
CA GLU A 224 42.09 -15.00 10.16
C GLU A 224 43.49 -15.09 10.77
N ARG A 225 44.39 -14.14 10.45
CA ARG A 225 45.75 -14.09 11.00
C ARG A 225 45.79 -13.52 12.42
N TYR A 226 45.01 -12.46 12.67
CA TYR A 226 45.10 -11.63 13.87
C TYR A 226 43.72 -11.41 14.55
N PRO A 227 42.99 -12.49 14.90
CA PRO A 227 41.61 -12.41 15.40
C PRO A 227 41.47 -11.65 16.74
N ASN A 228 42.57 -11.53 17.49
CA ASN A 228 42.64 -10.89 18.81
C ASN A 228 43.39 -9.54 18.77
N ALA A 229 43.72 -9.00 17.60
CA ALA A 229 44.34 -7.67 17.49
C ALA A 229 43.40 -6.57 17.97
N SER A 230 43.95 -5.45 18.45
CA SER A 230 43.18 -4.28 18.93
C SER A 230 42.18 -3.76 17.89
N ARG A 231 42.52 -3.82 16.59
CA ARG A 231 41.66 -3.42 15.48
C ARG A 231 40.76 -4.53 14.91
N ALA A 232 40.76 -5.74 15.48
CA ALA A 232 39.95 -6.85 14.97
C ALA A 232 38.43 -6.55 14.97
N SER A 233 37.95 -5.64 15.83
CA SER A 233 36.55 -5.17 15.77
C SER A 233 36.30 -4.24 14.58
N GLU A 234 37.18 -3.26 14.34
CA GLU A 234 37.09 -2.32 13.21
C GLU A 234 37.20 -3.07 11.86
N ALA A 235 38.13 -4.04 11.79
CA ALA A 235 38.29 -4.92 10.63
C ALA A 235 37.04 -5.79 10.38
N ARG A 236 36.35 -6.26 11.43
CA ARG A 236 35.13 -7.06 11.29
C ARG A 236 33.95 -6.23 10.78
N GLU A 237 33.78 -5.01 11.27
CA GLU A 237 32.77 -4.08 10.76
C GLU A 237 32.98 -3.77 9.27
N ARG A 238 34.23 -3.46 8.87
CA ARG A 238 34.59 -3.24 7.47
C ARG A 238 34.42 -4.50 6.61
N TYR A 239 34.78 -5.67 7.13
CA TYR A 239 34.55 -6.96 6.47
C TYR A 239 33.07 -7.18 6.15
N GLU A 240 32.19 -7.11 7.15
CA GLU A 240 30.75 -7.36 6.98
C GLU A 240 30.12 -6.38 5.98
N ARG A 241 30.47 -5.09 6.07
CA ARG A 241 29.94 -4.07 5.15
C ARG A 241 30.41 -4.28 3.72
N LEU A 242 31.71 -4.45 3.50
CA LEU A 242 32.27 -4.67 2.16
C LEU A 242 31.85 -6.03 1.58
N LEU A 243 31.56 -7.02 2.42
CA LEU A 243 31.01 -8.32 2.00
C LEU A 243 29.59 -8.14 1.46
N PHE A 244 28.72 -7.46 2.22
CA PHE A 244 27.36 -7.15 1.79
C PHE A 244 27.35 -6.29 0.51
N GLU A 245 28.04 -5.14 0.52
CA GLU A 245 28.20 -4.25 -0.64
C GLU A 245 28.67 -4.99 -1.90
N ALA A 246 29.63 -5.92 -1.78
CA ALA A 246 30.15 -6.69 -2.91
C ALA A 246 29.21 -7.82 -3.36
N LYS A 247 28.54 -8.50 -2.43
CA LYS A 247 27.63 -9.63 -2.69
C LYS A 247 26.27 -9.19 -3.24
N THR A 248 25.82 -7.97 -2.95
CA THR A 248 24.51 -7.45 -3.38
C THR A 248 24.63 -6.19 -4.23
N LYS A 249 25.79 -5.96 -4.86
CA LYS A 249 26.12 -4.78 -5.67
C LYS A 249 25.13 -4.53 -6.82
N ASP A 250 24.56 -5.59 -7.39
CA ASP A 250 23.57 -5.54 -8.47
C ASP A 250 22.15 -5.16 -8.00
N ARG A 251 21.93 -5.10 -6.68
CA ARG A 251 20.65 -4.79 -6.01
C ARG A 251 19.51 -5.74 -6.40
N LYS A 252 19.81 -7.01 -6.71
CA LYS A 252 18.82 -8.00 -7.14
C LYS A 252 18.36 -8.95 -6.05
N LEU A 253 17.10 -9.36 -6.14
CA LEU A 253 16.42 -10.32 -5.27
C LEU A 253 17.19 -11.65 -5.17
N ALA A 254 17.76 -12.14 -6.27
CA ALA A 254 18.58 -13.35 -6.29
C ALA A 254 19.84 -13.21 -5.41
N SER A 255 20.49 -12.05 -5.47
CA SER A 255 21.72 -11.73 -4.72
C SER A 255 21.43 -11.55 -3.23
N PHE A 256 20.36 -10.83 -2.86
CA PHE A 256 19.91 -10.72 -1.47
C PHE A 256 19.48 -12.07 -0.87
N ARG A 257 18.70 -12.88 -1.61
CA ARG A 257 18.34 -14.25 -1.17
C ARG A 257 19.57 -15.15 -0.99
N THR A 258 20.57 -15.01 -1.86
CA THR A 258 21.85 -15.74 -1.73
C THR A 258 22.64 -15.27 -0.51
N PHE A 259 22.70 -13.95 -0.26
CA PHE A 259 23.38 -13.38 0.91
C PHE A 259 22.77 -13.86 2.24
N ILE A 260 21.44 -13.84 2.39
CA ILE A 260 20.75 -14.35 3.61
C ILE A 260 21.05 -15.84 3.85
N LYS A 261 21.21 -16.62 2.78
CA LYS A 261 21.49 -18.07 2.83
C LYS A 261 22.96 -18.38 3.13
N GLU A 262 23.90 -17.63 2.56
CA GLU A 262 25.35 -17.80 2.77
C GLU A 262 25.81 -17.22 4.11
N TYR A 263 25.27 -16.07 4.54
CA TYR A 263 25.71 -15.31 5.71
C TYR A 263 24.58 -15.09 6.75
N PRO A 264 23.94 -16.16 7.27
CA PRO A 264 22.77 -16.06 8.16
C PRO A 264 23.05 -15.45 9.54
N GLN A 265 24.30 -15.05 9.83
CA GLN A 265 24.72 -14.37 11.07
C GLN A 265 25.26 -12.95 10.83
N SER A 266 25.30 -12.47 9.58
CA SER A 266 25.79 -11.12 9.27
C SER A 266 24.83 -10.05 9.84
N PRO A 267 25.33 -8.91 10.39
CA PRO A 267 24.47 -7.81 10.80
C PRO A 267 23.60 -7.26 9.66
N TYR A 268 24.07 -7.34 8.42
CA TYR A 268 23.34 -6.91 7.22
C TYR A 268 22.19 -7.85 6.81
N ARG A 269 22.00 -8.99 7.50
CA ARG A 269 20.90 -9.93 7.20
C ARG A 269 19.52 -9.27 7.23
N HIS A 270 19.27 -8.32 8.13
CA HIS A 270 17.97 -7.64 8.21
C HIS A 270 17.75 -6.68 7.03
N GLU A 271 18.79 -5.97 6.59
CA GLU A 271 18.74 -5.11 5.42
C GLU A 271 18.52 -5.93 4.15
N ALA A 272 19.21 -7.08 4.03
CA ALA A 272 18.96 -8.04 2.96
C ALA A 272 17.51 -8.59 2.98
N GLU A 273 16.94 -8.89 4.15
CA GLU A 273 15.53 -9.29 4.28
C GLU A 273 14.55 -8.19 3.88
N LEU A 274 14.86 -6.92 4.19
CA LEU A 274 14.07 -5.77 3.73
C LEU A 274 14.11 -5.67 2.20
N GLN A 275 15.28 -5.80 1.59
CA GLN A 275 15.40 -5.80 0.13
C GLN A 275 14.70 -7.01 -0.53
N VAL A 276 14.71 -8.20 0.11
CA VAL A 276 13.90 -9.34 -0.35
C VAL A 276 12.40 -9.04 -0.26
N PHE A 277 11.93 -8.47 0.86
CA PHE A 277 10.52 -8.08 1.03
C PHE A 277 10.08 -7.10 -0.06
N GLU A 278 10.74 -5.93 -0.12
CA GLU A 278 10.38 -4.85 -1.04
C GLU A 278 10.36 -5.26 -2.52
N ILE A 279 11.30 -6.11 -2.96
CA ILE A 279 11.36 -6.58 -4.36
C ILE A 279 10.34 -7.70 -4.61
N SER A 280 10.18 -8.64 -3.66
CA SER A 280 9.26 -9.78 -3.87
C SER A 280 7.78 -9.41 -3.80
N THR A 281 7.41 -8.33 -3.10
CA THR A 281 6.04 -7.78 -3.08
C THR A 281 5.89 -6.54 -3.96
N ALA A 282 6.81 -6.30 -4.90
CA ALA A 282 6.83 -5.10 -5.74
C ALA A 282 5.65 -4.98 -6.73
N SER A 283 4.85 -6.04 -6.89
CA SER A 283 3.67 -6.07 -7.75
C SER A 283 2.39 -5.52 -7.11
N GLY A 284 2.38 -5.22 -5.81
CA GLY A 284 1.17 -4.84 -5.06
C GLY A 284 0.21 -6.01 -4.78
N GLU A 285 0.10 -6.96 -5.70
CA GLU A 285 -0.73 -8.17 -5.64
C GLU A 285 -0.70 -8.88 -4.27
N ALA A 286 -1.90 -9.18 -3.74
CA ALA A 286 -2.09 -9.81 -2.43
C ALA A 286 -1.34 -11.14 -2.26
N ASP A 287 -1.30 -11.96 -3.32
CA ASP A 287 -0.59 -13.24 -3.35
C ASP A 287 0.92 -13.10 -3.08
N ALA A 288 1.53 -11.98 -3.46
CA ALA A 288 2.96 -11.74 -3.21
C ALA A 288 3.24 -11.52 -1.71
N PHE A 289 2.36 -10.81 -1.01
CA PHE A 289 2.44 -10.64 0.44
C PHE A 289 2.16 -11.96 1.19
N ILE A 290 1.20 -12.77 0.71
CA ILE A 290 0.96 -14.13 1.23
C ILE A 290 2.21 -15.01 1.05
N ALA A 291 2.82 -15.01 -0.14
CA ALA A 291 4.04 -15.77 -0.42
C ALA A 291 5.20 -15.35 0.50
N PHE A 292 5.42 -14.04 0.69
CA PHE A 292 6.43 -13.53 1.61
C PHE A 292 6.18 -14.00 3.06
N MET A 293 4.95 -13.87 3.57
CA MET A 293 4.59 -14.31 4.91
C MET A 293 4.79 -15.83 5.11
N LYS A 294 4.51 -16.62 4.08
CA LYS A 294 4.66 -18.09 4.09
C LYS A 294 6.13 -18.53 4.07
N ASP A 295 6.96 -17.88 3.27
CA ASP A 295 8.37 -18.21 3.10
C ASP A 295 9.25 -17.62 4.23
N HIS A 296 8.80 -16.54 4.87
CA HIS A 296 9.54 -15.81 5.92
C HIS A 296 8.74 -15.63 7.25
N PRO A 297 8.18 -16.69 7.85
CA PRO A 297 7.29 -16.58 9.02
C PRO A 297 7.98 -16.07 10.31
N GLY A 298 9.32 -16.11 10.36
CA GLY A 298 10.11 -15.55 11.47
C GLY A 298 10.65 -14.13 11.22
N SER A 299 10.28 -13.48 10.10
CA SER A 299 10.80 -12.15 9.76
C SER A 299 10.17 -11.05 10.62
N LYS A 300 10.98 -10.05 11.01
CA LYS A 300 10.48 -8.80 11.62
C LYS A 300 9.47 -8.06 10.75
N LEU A 301 9.50 -8.29 9.43
CA LEU A 301 8.63 -7.67 8.44
C LEU A 301 7.29 -8.41 8.27
N TYR A 302 7.09 -9.56 8.92
CA TYR A 302 5.87 -10.37 8.82
C TYR A 302 4.60 -9.56 9.14
N ASN A 303 4.63 -8.77 10.22
CA ASN A 303 3.51 -7.89 10.58
C ASN A 303 3.27 -6.80 9.52
N LYS A 304 4.33 -6.15 8.99
CA LYS A 304 4.18 -5.14 7.92
C LYS A 304 3.57 -5.75 6.65
N ALA A 305 3.99 -6.96 6.27
CA ALA A 305 3.42 -7.69 5.14
C ALA A 305 1.95 -8.08 5.36
N ARG A 306 1.60 -8.57 6.56
CA ARG A 306 0.23 -8.89 6.97
C ARG A 306 -0.69 -7.67 6.95
N ASP A 307 -0.22 -6.55 7.49
CA ASP A 307 -1.05 -5.36 7.66
C ASP A 307 -1.33 -4.66 6.32
N ILE A 308 -0.38 -4.70 5.37
CA ILE A 308 -0.61 -4.29 3.98
C ILE A 308 -1.59 -5.25 3.30
N PHE A 309 -1.35 -6.57 3.39
CA PHE A 309 -2.24 -7.59 2.84
C PHE A 309 -3.69 -7.45 3.35
N TYR A 310 -3.87 -7.13 4.64
CA TYR A 310 -5.17 -6.94 5.26
C TYR A 310 -6.01 -5.87 4.55
N HIS A 311 -5.44 -4.69 4.28
CA HIS A 311 -6.16 -3.61 3.62
C HIS A 311 -6.36 -3.85 2.12
N ILE A 312 -5.39 -4.46 1.42
CA ILE A 312 -5.59 -4.91 0.03
C ILE A 312 -6.77 -5.89 -0.03
N ALA A 313 -6.85 -6.83 0.93
CA ALA A 313 -7.92 -7.82 0.97
C ALA A 313 -9.29 -7.20 1.31
N LEU A 314 -9.37 -6.14 2.11
CA LEU A 314 -10.61 -5.39 2.31
C LEU A 314 -11.03 -4.67 1.02
N GLU A 315 -10.14 -3.86 0.45
CA GLU A 315 -10.41 -3.03 -0.74
C GLU A 315 -10.82 -3.88 -1.95
N SER A 316 -10.08 -4.97 -2.20
CA SER A 316 -10.35 -5.93 -3.28
C SER A 316 -11.38 -7.01 -2.92
N SER A 317 -12.05 -6.92 -1.77
CA SER A 317 -13.07 -7.88 -1.29
C SER A 317 -12.62 -9.35 -1.28
N LEU A 318 -11.35 -9.60 -0.93
CA LEU A 318 -10.74 -10.92 -0.86
C LEU A 318 -10.97 -11.58 0.51
N ALA A 319 -11.01 -12.92 0.53
CA ALA A 319 -11.19 -13.68 1.77
C ALA A 319 -9.91 -13.66 2.63
N ILE A 320 -9.96 -12.97 3.78
CA ILE A 320 -8.84 -12.89 4.74
C ILE A 320 -8.72 -14.22 5.52
N PRO A 321 -7.58 -14.93 5.47
CA PRO A 321 -7.38 -16.16 6.24
C PRO A 321 -7.49 -15.93 7.76
N PRO A 322 -8.30 -16.70 8.51
CA PRO A 322 -8.44 -16.52 9.96
C PRO A 322 -7.15 -16.66 10.78
N SER A 323 -6.13 -17.33 10.23
CA SER A 323 -4.78 -17.42 10.80
C SER A 323 -3.99 -16.11 10.75
N LEU A 324 -4.33 -15.19 9.84
CA LEU A 324 -3.74 -13.85 9.76
C LEU A 324 -4.48 -12.82 10.63
N LEU A 325 -5.72 -13.12 11.06
CA LEU A 325 -6.47 -12.27 12.00
C LEU A 325 -5.93 -12.43 13.43
N GLY A 326 -4.81 -11.74 13.73
CA GLY A 326 -4.30 -11.60 15.10
C GLY A 326 -5.29 -10.87 16.01
N ASP A 327 -5.15 -11.03 17.34
CA ASP A 327 -6.18 -10.58 18.28
C ASP A 327 -6.39 -9.06 18.31
N SER A 328 -5.36 -8.27 17.97
CA SER A 328 -5.49 -6.83 17.74
C SER A 328 -6.41 -6.49 16.57
N LEU A 329 -6.30 -7.22 15.44
CA LEU A 329 -7.18 -7.05 14.28
C LEU A 329 -8.60 -7.54 14.58
N LYS A 330 -8.75 -8.70 15.25
CA LYS A 330 -10.08 -9.17 15.71
C LYS A 330 -10.78 -8.16 16.61
N THR A 331 -10.02 -7.48 17.48
CA THR A 331 -10.54 -6.44 18.37
C THR A 331 -10.93 -5.19 17.60
N LEU A 332 -10.10 -4.75 16.66
CA LEU A 332 -10.35 -3.59 15.80
C LEU A 332 -11.63 -3.79 14.95
N ILE A 333 -11.73 -4.90 14.22
CA ILE A 333 -12.91 -5.29 13.42
C ILE A 333 -14.20 -5.28 14.26
N LYS A 334 -14.14 -5.69 15.52
CA LYS A 334 -15.31 -5.63 16.41
C LYS A 334 -15.66 -4.18 16.80
N LEU A 335 -14.67 -3.34 17.06
CA LEU A 335 -14.89 -1.93 17.39
C LEU A 335 -15.38 -1.11 16.20
N GLU A 336 -15.09 -1.54 14.97
CA GLU A 336 -15.60 -0.93 13.72
C GLU A 336 -17.07 -1.28 13.43
N GLN A 337 -17.64 -2.32 14.08
CA GLN A 337 -19.05 -2.71 13.93
C GLN A 337 -20.02 -1.96 14.84
N GLU A 338 -19.51 -1.20 15.82
CA GLU A 338 -20.32 -0.34 16.70
C GLU A 338 -19.92 1.13 16.53
N TYR A 339 -20.75 2.06 16.99
CA TYR A 339 -20.36 3.48 17.02
C TYR A 339 -19.65 3.82 18.33
N LEU A 340 -18.80 4.86 18.28
CA LEU A 340 -18.26 5.49 19.47
C LEU A 340 -19.06 6.76 19.82
N VAL A 341 -19.03 7.12 21.10
CA VAL A 341 -19.60 8.36 21.66
C VAL A 341 -18.53 9.04 22.51
N PRO A 342 -18.33 10.37 22.40
CA PRO A 342 -17.33 11.09 23.19
C PRO A 342 -17.74 11.16 24.67
N VAL A 343 -16.72 11.22 25.53
CA VAL A 343 -16.86 11.25 26.99
C VAL A 343 -15.86 12.24 27.55
N TYR A 344 -16.33 13.28 28.24
CA TYR A 344 -15.46 14.26 28.89
C TYR A 344 -15.23 13.91 30.36
N ARG A 345 -13.98 14.00 30.81
CA ARG A 345 -13.56 13.78 32.20
C ARG A 345 -12.17 14.38 32.43
N GLU A 346 -11.96 15.00 33.59
CA GLU A 346 -10.63 15.49 34.02
C GLU A 346 -9.95 16.41 32.98
N GLY A 347 -10.75 17.31 32.39
CA GLY A 347 -10.31 18.27 31.36
C GLY A 347 -10.11 17.69 29.95
N LYS A 348 -10.46 16.42 29.71
CA LYS A 348 -10.14 15.71 28.46
C LYS A 348 -11.28 14.86 27.90
N PHE A 349 -11.27 14.68 26.58
CA PHE A 349 -12.12 13.76 25.83
C PHE A 349 -11.49 12.38 25.69
N GLY A 350 -12.28 11.36 26.03
CA GLY A 350 -12.12 9.97 25.61
C GLY A 350 -13.37 9.50 24.85
N PHE A 351 -13.50 8.20 24.59
CA PHE A 351 -14.58 7.63 23.80
C PHE A 351 -15.09 6.30 24.39
N MET A 352 -16.41 6.10 24.39
CA MET A 352 -17.09 4.87 24.83
C MET A 352 -17.89 4.21 23.71
N ASP A 353 -18.15 2.91 23.85
CA ASP A 353 -19.05 2.17 22.95
C ASP A 353 -20.54 2.43 23.27
N ALA A 354 -21.42 1.90 22.42
CA ALA A 354 -22.88 1.97 22.56
C ALA A 354 -23.44 1.28 23.82
N HIS A 355 -22.60 0.63 24.63
CA HIS A 355 -22.96 0.02 25.92
C HIS A 355 -22.39 0.81 27.11
N GLY A 356 -21.84 2.01 26.88
CA GLY A 356 -21.28 2.89 27.89
C GLY A 356 -19.88 2.50 28.38
N LYS A 357 -19.25 1.49 27.78
CA LYS A 357 -17.91 1.05 28.15
C LYS A 357 -16.87 1.93 27.48
N GLU A 358 -16.01 2.56 28.29
CA GLU A 358 -14.88 3.36 27.83
C GLU A 358 -13.90 2.48 27.01
N ILE A 359 -13.69 2.84 25.74
CA ILE A 359 -12.79 2.16 24.79
C ILE A 359 -11.45 2.89 24.71
N ILE A 360 -11.52 4.22 24.59
CA ILE A 360 -10.37 5.12 24.55
C ILE A 360 -10.49 6.03 25.77
N LYS A 361 -9.47 6.04 26.62
CA LYS A 361 -9.42 6.89 27.83
C LYS A 361 -9.28 8.37 27.46
N PRO A 362 -9.53 9.32 28.38
CA PRO A 362 -9.34 10.74 28.11
C PRO A 362 -7.90 11.08 27.67
N ILE A 363 -7.75 11.63 26.46
CA ILE A 363 -6.45 11.80 25.77
C ILE A 363 -6.19 13.24 25.32
N THR A 364 -7.09 13.86 24.55
CA THR A 364 -7.00 15.26 24.09
C THR A 364 -7.92 16.17 24.89
N THR A 365 -7.64 17.47 24.93
CA THR A 365 -8.49 18.49 25.56
C THR A 365 -9.68 18.90 24.70
N GLU A 366 -9.60 18.76 23.37
CA GLU A 366 -10.64 19.19 22.43
C GLU A 366 -10.86 18.19 21.29
N ILE A 367 -12.09 18.15 20.77
CA ILE A 367 -12.48 17.34 19.60
C ILE A 367 -13.29 18.19 18.63
N GLY A 368 -13.25 17.85 17.35
CA GLY A 368 -14.04 18.50 16.31
C GLY A 368 -15.55 18.40 16.54
N ARG A 369 -16.32 19.26 15.88
CA ARG A 369 -17.76 19.44 16.17
C ARG A 369 -18.56 18.20 15.78
N GLU A 370 -18.18 17.57 14.68
CA GLU A 370 -18.73 16.31 14.17
C GLU A 370 -18.69 15.19 15.21
N TYR A 371 -17.57 15.00 15.92
CA TYR A 371 -17.45 13.98 16.96
C TYR A 371 -18.32 14.26 18.20
N ARG A 372 -18.71 15.52 18.47
CA ARG A 372 -19.63 15.88 19.58
C ARG A 372 -21.09 15.56 19.28
N CYS A 373 -21.45 15.42 18.01
CA CYS A 373 -22.82 15.62 17.52
C CYS A 373 -23.48 14.38 16.91
N GLY A 374 -22.95 13.17 17.15
CA GLY A 374 -23.59 11.95 16.65
C GLY A 374 -22.83 10.67 16.95
N ASN A 375 -23.22 9.61 16.23
CA ASN A 375 -22.63 8.28 16.35
C ASN A 375 -21.35 8.18 15.49
N ILE A 376 -20.17 8.16 16.12
CA ILE A 376 -18.88 8.15 15.41
C ILE A 376 -18.70 6.79 14.70
N LEU A 377 -18.61 6.80 13.37
CA LEU A 377 -18.49 5.62 12.49
C LEU A 377 -17.13 5.52 11.78
N GLU A 378 -16.30 6.55 11.92
CA GLU A 378 -14.98 6.69 11.31
C GLU A 378 -14.01 5.65 11.91
N GLU A 379 -13.25 4.92 11.07
CA GLU A 379 -12.24 3.93 11.50
C GLU A 379 -11.11 4.59 12.32
N LEU A 380 -10.81 5.84 11.98
CA LEU A 380 -9.76 6.67 12.55
C LEU A 380 -10.37 7.94 13.15
N LEU A 381 -9.84 8.36 14.30
CA LEU A 381 -10.19 9.61 14.95
C LEU A 381 -9.06 10.61 14.71
N VAL A 382 -9.39 11.75 14.10
CA VAL A 382 -8.45 12.84 13.81
C VAL A 382 -8.48 13.82 14.98
N LEU A 383 -7.36 13.91 15.70
CA LEU A 383 -7.19 14.80 16.84
C LEU A 383 -6.15 15.89 16.51
N ASP A 384 -6.20 16.96 17.29
CA ASP A 384 -5.37 18.17 17.19
C ASP A 384 -3.86 17.92 16.97
N GLN A 385 -3.32 16.83 17.52
CA GLN A 385 -1.90 16.46 17.44
C GLN A 385 -1.65 14.99 17.05
N SER A 386 -2.68 14.23 16.62
CA SER A 386 -2.53 12.81 16.30
C SER A 386 -3.70 12.22 15.53
N VAL A 387 -3.44 11.23 14.68
CA VAL A 387 -4.47 10.31 14.16
C VAL A 387 -4.39 9.01 14.94
N ILE A 388 -5.53 8.51 15.45
CA ILE A 388 -5.60 7.26 16.21
C ILE A 388 -6.66 6.31 15.64
N ALA A 389 -6.44 5.00 15.76
CA ALA A 389 -7.45 3.99 15.46
C ALA A 389 -8.41 3.78 16.65
N ARG A 390 -9.58 3.19 16.39
CA ARG A 390 -10.63 2.88 17.40
C ARG A 390 -10.17 2.11 18.64
N ASN A 391 -9.07 1.36 18.55
CA ASN A 391 -8.48 0.64 19.68
C ASN A 391 -7.48 1.48 20.52
N GLY A 392 -7.34 2.77 20.21
CA GLY A 392 -6.40 3.69 20.86
C GLY A 392 -4.96 3.63 20.34
N ALA A 393 -4.67 2.87 19.29
CA ALA A 393 -3.35 2.85 18.66
C ALA A 393 -3.10 4.14 17.87
N VAL A 394 -1.93 4.76 18.06
CA VAL A 394 -1.50 5.95 17.31
C VAL A 394 -1.06 5.55 15.91
N VAL A 395 -1.69 6.13 14.89
CA VAL A 395 -1.38 5.95 13.46
C VAL A 395 -0.44 7.07 12.97
N PHE A 396 -0.62 8.28 13.49
CA PHE A 396 0.24 9.43 13.21
C PHE A 396 0.33 10.36 14.44
N GLN A 397 1.46 11.03 14.61
CA GLN A 397 1.71 11.99 15.69
C GLN A 397 2.32 13.26 15.09
N GLY A 398 1.64 14.39 15.27
CA GLY A 398 1.96 15.69 14.69
C GLY A 398 0.68 16.49 14.42
N VAL A 399 0.83 17.77 14.07
CA VAL A 399 -0.30 18.60 13.61
C VAL A 399 -0.99 17.93 12.41
N VAL A 400 -2.32 17.88 12.42
CA VAL A 400 -3.13 17.43 11.28
C VAL A 400 -4.01 18.60 10.83
N GLU A 401 -3.77 19.08 9.61
CA GLU A 401 -4.58 20.12 8.95
C GLU A 401 -5.57 19.49 7.97
N GLU A 402 -5.15 18.44 7.25
CA GLU A 402 -5.98 17.67 6.32
C GLU A 402 -5.57 16.18 6.35
N LEU A 403 -6.54 15.28 6.11
CA LEU A 403 -6.32 13.84 5.98
C LEU A 403 -7.12 13.30 4.79
N GLU A 404 -6.44 12.65 3.87
CA GLU A 404 -7.01 11.93 2.72
C GLU A 404 -6.73 10.43 2.85
N ASP A 405 -7.75 9.59 2.69
CA ASP A 405 -7.59 8.13 2.57
C ASP A 405 -7.33 7.80 1.10
N LEU A 406 -6.14 7.27 0.82
CA LEU A 406 -5.70 6.94 -0.54
C LEU A 406 -6.19 5.55 -0.99
N GLY A 407 -6.93 4.84 -0.13
CA GLY A 407 -7.30 3.44 -0.31
C GLY A 407 -6.16 2.47 -0.02
N TYR A 408 -6.46 1.17 -0.04
CA TYR A 408 -5.49 0.08 0.20
C TYR A 408 -4.74 0.20 1.55
N GLY A 409 -5.31 0.95 2.50
CA GLY A 409 -4.74 1.20 3.82
C GLY A 409 -3.72 2.34 3.88
N PHE A 410 -3.55 3.15 2.83
CA PHE A 410 -2.64 4.29 2.83
C PHE A 410 -3.36 5.62 3.07
N LEU A 411 -2.72 6.52 3.80
CA LEU A 411 -3.25 7.86 4.12
C LEU A 411 -2.22 8.92 3.69
N PHE A 412 -2.71 10.04 3.18
CA PHE A 412 -1.96 11.28 3.06
C PHE A 412 -2.42 12.22 4.19
N ILE A 413 -1.47 12.68 5.01
CA ILE A 413 -1.74 13.57 6.14
C ILE A 413 -0.94 14.84 5.91
N TYR A 414 -1.63 15.98 5.81
CA TYR A 414 -1.01 17.30 5.63
C TYR A 414 -0.93 18.05 6.95
N GLY A 415 0.21 18.67 7.21
CA GLY A 415 0.38 19.59 8.33
C GLY A 415 1.83 20.04 8.53
N ASN A 416 2.04 21.28 8.97
CA ASN A 416 3.35 21.95 8.98
C ASN A 416 3.94 22.08 7.56
N ASP A 417 3.20 22.77 6.68
CA ASP A 417 3.56 23.12 5.29
C ASP A 417 3.80 21.93 4.32
N CYS A 418 3.72 20.67 4.77
CA CYS A 418 3.99 19.50 3.93
C CYS A 418 3.15 18.27 4.27
N GLY A 419 3.04 17.34 3.31
CA GLY A 419 2.36 16.06 3.49
C GLY A 419 3.26 14.95 4.02
N THR A 420 2.67 13.94 4.63
CA THR A 420 3.29 12.66 5.03
C THR A 420 2.41 11.51 4.56
N VAL A 421 3.02 10.48 3.95
CA VAL A 421 2.33 9.25 3.56
C VAL A 421 2.53 8.20 4.65
N VAL A 422 1.43 7.72 5.25
CA VAL A 422 1.45 6.64 6.25
C VAL A 422 0.53 5.49 5.82
N HIS A 423 0.67 4.35 6.49
CA HIS A 423 -0.30 3.25 6.41
C HIS A 423 -1.16 3.21 7.68
N LYS A 424 -2.41 2.76 7.60
CA LYS A 424 -3.38 2.69 8.71
C LYS A 424 -2.89 1.91 9.95
N SER A 425 -1.86 1.05 9.81
CA SER A 425 -1.19 0.39 10.94
C SER A 425 -0.02 1.18 11.59
N GLY A 426 0.17 2.45 11.21
CA GLY A 426 1.06 3.40 11.90
C GLY A 426 2.51 3.44 11.42
N PHE A 427 2.86 2.80 10.29
CA PHE A 427 4.19 2.98 9.69
C PHE A 427 4.17 4.07 8.61
N VAL A 428 5.22 4.88 8.58
CA VAL A 428 5.46 5.91 7.56
C VAL A 428 6.03 5.27 6.29
N ILE A 429 5.58 5.73 5.13
CA ILE A 429 6.15 5.43 3.81
C ILE A 429 7.10 6.54 3.37
N GLU A 430 6.68 7.81 3.50
CA GLU A 430 7.44 8.95 3.01
C GLU A 430 7.07 10.23 3.79
N LEU A 431 8.07 11.06 4.11
CA LEU A 431 7.92 12.33 4.83
C LEU A 431 8.09 13.52 3.88
N CYS A 432 7.42 14.64 4.14
CA CYS A 432 7.58 15.90 3.42
C CYS A 432 7.38 15.74 1.89
N VAL A 433 6.12 15.50 1.51
CA VAL A 433 5.65 15.34 0.12
C VAL A 433 4.69 16.45 -0.30
N ASP A 434 4.58 16.70 -1.60
CA ASP A 434 3.68 17.70 -2.19
C ASP A 434 2.26 17.16 -2.48
N ASP A 435 2.10 15.82 -2.61
CA ASP A 435 0.91 15.07 -3.06
C ASP A 435 1.23 13.56 -2.96
N ALA A 436 0.22 12.71 -2.82
CA ALA A 436 0.36 11.26 -2.99
C ALA A 436 -0.98 10.61 -3.40
N ARG A 437 -0.93 9.46 -4.09
CA ARG A 437 -2.13 8.65 -4.44
C ARG A 437 -1.77 7.21 -4.77
N VAL A 438 -2.72 6.29 -4.60
CA VAL A 438 -2.59 4.92 -5.13
C VAL A 438 -2.95 4.89 -6.62
N LEU A 439 -2.12 4.25 -7.44
CA LEU A 439 -2.34 4.03 -8.87
C LEU A 439 -2.40 2.54 -9.19
N SER A 440 -3.40 2.16 -10.01
CA SER A 440 -3.59 0.79 -10.53
C SER A 440 -3.39 -0.30 -9.46
N ASP A 441 -4.05 -0.12 -8.30
CA ASP A 441 -4.09 -1.03 -7.12
C ASP A 441 -2.75 -1.58 -6.57
N ALA A 442 -1.60 -1.09 -7.06
CA ALA A 442 -0.29 -1.69 -6.78
C ALA A 442 0.82 -0.70 -6.38
N TYR A 443 0.67 0.59 -6.71
CA TYR A 443 1.73 1.59 -6.56
C TYR A 443 1.25 2.85 -5.86
N LEU A 444 2.13 3.46 -5.08
CA LEU A 444 1.98 4.83 -4.58
C LEU A 444 2.70 5.77 -5.55
N ALA A 445 1.97 6.62 -6.25
CA ALA A 445 2.54 7.80 -6.86
C ALA A 445 2.77 8.84 -5.77
N ILE A 446 3.96 9.42 -5.73
CA ILE A 446 4.33 10.45 -4.74
C ILE A 446 4.93 11.64 -5.47
N ARG A 447 4.48 12.85 -5.13
CA ARG A 447 5.03 14.10 -5.67
C ARG A 447 6.02 14.72 -4.68
N LYS A 448 7.22 15.05 -5.15
CA LYS A 448 8.20 15.89 -4.43
C LYS A 448 8.82 16.90 -5.39
N ASN A 449 8.99 18.15 -4.96
CA ASN A 449 9.55 19.23 -5.78
C ASN A 449 8.85 19.39 -7.15
N LYS A 450 7.53 19.18 -7.20
CA LYS A 450 6.69 19.23 -8.42
C LYS A 450 7.05 18.16 -9.48
N GLN A 451 7.61 17.04 -9.04
CA GLN A 451 7.86 15.85 -9.86
C GLN A 451 7.29 14.62 -9.18
N TRP A 452 6.65 13.75 -9.97
CA TRP A 452 6.11 12.48 -9.52
C TRP A 452 7.12 11.34 -9.71
N SER A 453 7.23 10.44 -8.73
CA SER A 453 7.82 9.11 -8.94
C SER A 453 6.90 8.02 -8.38
N LEU A 454 7.11 6.77 -8.81
CA LEU A 454 6.32 5.62 -8.36
C LEU A 454 7.07 4.80 -7.31
N LYS A 455 6.38 4.48 -6.23
CA LYS A 455 6.83 3.57 -5.18
C LYS A 455 5.89 2.38 -5.06
N THR A 456 6.42 1.26 -4.60
CA THR A 456 5.61 0.10 -4.17
C THR A 456 4.96 0.39 -2.81
N PHE A 457 3.91 -0.35 -2.45
CA PHE A 457 3.28 -0.32 -1.12
C PHE A 457 4.24 -0.58 0.07
N THR A 458 5.47 -1.05 -0.18
CA THR A 458 6.48 -1.22 0.89
C THR A 458 7.27 0.05 1.20
N GLY A 459 7.33 1.00 0.26
CA GLY A 459 8.16 2.22 0.29
C GLY A 459 9.29 2.23 -0.74
N ARG A 460 9.56 1.13 -1.45
CA ARG A 460 10.61 1.05 -2.49
C ARG A 460 10.24 1.82 -3.75
N GLU A 461 11.11 2.73 -4.18
CA GLU A 461 10.98 3.50 -5.41
C GLU A 461 11.38 2.69 -6.66
N LEU A 462 10.62 2.83 -7.75
CA LEU A 462 10.88 2.15 -9.01
C LEU A 462 11.87 2.96 -9.88
N PRO A 463 12.95 2.35 -10.41
CA PRO A 463 13.96 3.04 -11.22
C PRO A 463 13.49 3.28 -12.67
N ILE A 464 12.36 3.97 -12.84
CA ILE A 464 11.71 4.25 -14.13
C ILE A 464 11.74 5.74 -14.54
N GLY A 465 12.34 6.60 -13.69
CA GLY A 465 12.41 8.05 -13.87
C GLY A 465 11.30 8.82 -13.15
N SER A 466 11.31 10.15 -13.30
CA SER A 466 10.27 11.04 -12.81
C SER A 466 9.33 11.51 -13.91
N PHE A 467 8.16 12.00 -13.50
CA PHE A 467 7.03 12.37 -14.35
C PHE A 467 6.49 13.76 -13.99
N ASP A 468 5.98 14.47 -15.00
CA ASP A 468 5.24 15.73 -14.82
C ASP A 468 3.88 15.47 -14.13
N ASP A 469 3.31 14.28 -14.37
CA ASP A 469 2.02 13.84 -13.87
C ASP A 469 1.94 12.29 -13.90
N ALA A 470 1.20 11.68 -12.99
CA ALA A 470 1.04 10.24 -12.88
C ALA A 470 -0.39 9.87 -12.45
N ASP A 471 -1.08 9.14 -13.32
CA ASP A 471 -2.50 8.78 -13.18
C ASP A 471 -2.74 7.32 -13.65
N ALA A 472 -3.96 6.80 -13.54
CA ALA A 472 -4.31 5.42 -13.90
C ALA A 472 -5.67 5.31 -14.60
N ILE A 473 -5.77 4.35 -15.53
CA ILE A 473 -7.01 3.86 -16.11
C ILE A 473 -7.05 2.35 -15.85
N ASP A 474 -7.70 1.95 -14.76
CA ASP A 474 -7.71 0.57 -14.26
C ASP A 474 -6.26 0.03 -14.13
N ASP A 475 -5.92 -1.13 -14.68
CA ASP A 475 -4.55 -1.73 -14.67
C ASP A 475 -3.49 -0.95 -15.50
N VAL A 476 -3.86 0.12 -16.19
CA VAL A 476 -2.97 0.89 -17.08
C VAL A 476 -2.57 2.21 -16.46
N LEU A 477 -1.29 2.38 -16.14
CA LEU A 477 -0.73 3.65 -15.69
C LEU A 477 -0.54 4.61 -16.87
N VAL A 478 -0.88 5.87 -16.62
CA VAL A 478 -0.85 7.00 -17.53
C VAL A 478 0.22 7.98 -17.03
N LEU A 479 1.44 7.83 -17.55
CA LEU A 479 2.62 8.53 -17.04
C LEU A 479 3.03 9.65 -18.00
N LYS A 480 3.04 10.90 -17.53
CA LYS A 480 3.32 12.08 -18.36
C LYS A 480 4.75 12.56 -18.15
N GLN A 481 5.51 12.74 -19.22
CA GLN A 481 6.90 13.18 -19.15
C GLN A 481 7.23 14.09 -20.33
N THR A 482 7.80 15.27 -20.06
CA THR A 482 8.05 16.31 -21.08
C THR A 482 6.79 16.67 -21.88
N GLY A 483 5.63 16.70 -21.20
CA GLY A 483 4.32 16.98 -21.80
C GLY A 483 3.74 15.86 -22.67
N LYS A 484 4.39 14.69 -22.76
CA LYS A 484 3.89 13.51 -23.51
C LYS A 484 3.45 12.40 -22.58
N VAL A 485 2.33 11.76 -22.90
CA VAL A 485 1.77 10.62 -22.17
C VAL A 485 2.40 9.32 -22.66
N MET A 486 2.75 8.44 -21.72
CA MET A 486 3.24 7.08 -21.93
C MET A 486 2.34 6.11 -21.17
N LEU A 487 1.94 5.01 -21.82
CA LEU A 487 1.05 4.02 -21.23
C LEU A 487 1.81 2.75 -20.86
N LYS A 488 1.55 2.18 -19.69
CA LYS A 488 2.18 0.93 -19.23
C LYS A 488 1.24 0.16 -18.28
N ARG A 489 1.13 -1.16 -18.47
CA ARG A 489 0.36 -2.04 -17.56
C ARG A 489 1.10 -2.25 -16.23
N LYS A 490 0.35 -2.37 -15.12
CA LYS A 490 0.89 -2.48 -13.75
C LYS A 490 1.90 -3.63 -13.58
N GLU A 491 1.65 -4.79 -14.18
CA GLU A 491 2.51 -5.98 -14.04
C GLU A 491 3.84 -5.84 -14.80
N GLN A 492 3.90 -4.93 -15.77
CA GLN A 492 5.12 -4.64 -16.55
C GLN A 492 6.06 -3.66 -15.84
N LEU A 493 5.68 -3.13 -14.67
CA LEU A 493 6.48 -2.21 -13.86
C LEU A 493 7.15 -2.89 -12.65
N ALA A 494 6.50 -3.87 -12.03
CA ALA A 494 7.04 -4.60 -10.88
C ALA A 494 8.48 -5.16 -11.09
N PRO A 495 8.86 -5.68 -12.27
CA PRO A 495 10.24 -6.12 -12.55
C PRO A 495 11.31 -5.03 -12.38
N ALA A 496 10.94 -3.74 -12.44
CA ALA A 496 11.87 -2.63 -12.23
C ALA A 496 12.49 -2.62 -10.83
N ALA A 497 11.77 -3.13 -9.81
CA ALA A 497 12.30 -3.26 -8.46
C ALA A 497 13.55 -4.16 -8.39
N ASP A 498 13.62 -5.18 -9.27
CA ASP A 498 14.74 -6.12 -9.46
C ASP A 498 15.75 -5.64 -10.53
N GLN A 499 15.76 -4.33 -10.83
CA GLN A 499 16.65 -3.69 -11.79
C GLN A 499 16.50 -4.18 -13.25
N LEU A 500 15.31 -4.68 -13.63
CA LEU A 500 15.00 -4.97 -15.03
C LEU A 500 14.50 -3.70 -15.75
N PRO A 501 15.06 -3.34 -16.92
CA PRO A 501 14.77 -2.07 -17.58
C PRO A 501 13.35 -2.04 -18.17
N VAL A 502 12.59 -0.99 -17.84
CA VAL A 502 11.24 -0.77 -18.36
C VAL A 502 11.31 -0.02 -19.70
N THR A 503 10.77 -0.62 -20.76
CA THR A 503 10.56 0.03 -22.04
C THR A 503 9.15 0.58 -22.16
N PHE A 504 9.04 1.89 -22.41
CA PHE A 504 7.77 2.53 -22.77
C PHE A 504 7.51 2.41 -24.28
N GLY A 505 6.24 2.30 -24.66
CA GLY A 505 5.81 2.18 -26.05
C GLY A 505 5.66 3.53 -26.75
N SER A 506 4.67 3.62 -27.63
CA SER A 506 4.26 4.88 -28.28
C SER A 506 4.00 6.00 -27.27
N LYS A 507 4.43 7.22 -27.61
CA LYS A 507 4.14 8.44 -26.85
C LYS A 507 2.95 9.17 -27.46
N TYR A 508 2.04 9.64 -26.61
CA TYR A 508 0.82 10.34 -26.98
C TYR A 508 0.84 11.79 -26.46
N ASP A 509 -0.03 12.66 -26.98
CA ASP A 509 -0.31 13.96 -26.35
C ASP A 509 -1.28 13.81 -25.17
N GLU A 510 -2.17 12.82 -25.26
CA GLU A 510 -3.33 12.66 -24.41
C GLU A 510 -3.81 11.20 -24.46
N ALA A 511 -4.24 10.66 -23.31
CA ALA A 511 -4.91 9.37 -23.20
C ALA A 511 -6.06 9.49 -22.19
N LYS A 512 -7.22 8.89 -22.49
CA LYS A 512 -8.44 8.95 -21.65
C LYS A 512 -9.22 7.65 -21.69
N ARG A 513 -9.90 7.29 -20.60
CA ARG A 513 -10.75 6.09 -20.53
C ARG A 513 -11.90 6.19 -21.53
N TRP A 514 -12.19 5.10 -22.24
CA TRP A 514 -13.20 5.03 -23.29
C TRP A 514 -14.18 3.89 -23.02
N GLY A 515 -15.33 4.22 -22.41
CA GLY A 515 -16.29 3.23 -21.96
C GLY A 515 -15.75 2.41 -20.78
N THR A 516 -15.69 1.10 -20.94
CA THR A 516 -15.40 0.11 -19.88
C THR A 516 -14.09 -0.66 -20.07
N ASP A 517 -13.53 -0.63 -21.28
CA ASP A 517 -12.63 -1.68 -21.79
C ASP A 517 -11.62 -1.16 -22.83
N MET A 518 -11.60 0.15 -23.07
CA MET A 518 -10.75 0.82 -24.05
C MET A 518 -10.15 2.12 -23.52
N ILE A 519 -9.07 2.55 -24.16
CA ILE A 519 -8.39 3.83 -23.92
C ILE A 519 -8.32 4.59 -25.24
N TRP A 520 -8.87 5.80 -25.29
CA TRP A 520 -8.72 6.72 -26.41
C TRP A 520 -7.38 7.45 -26.30
N VAL A 521 -6.69 7.60 -27.42
CA VAL A 521 -5.35 8.19 -27.50
C VAL A 521 -5.24 9.17 -28.68
N ARG A 522 -4.48 10.25 -28.48
CA ARG A 522 -4.32 11.33 -29.48
C ARG A 522 -2.86 11.73 -29.69
N VAL A 523 -2.50 12.06 -30.93
CA VAL A 523 -1.25 12.73 -31.33
C VAL A 523 -1.57 13.78 -32.40
N GLY A 524 -1.49 15.06 -32.05
CA GLY A 524 -1.94 16.15 -32.91
C GLY A 524 -3.43 16.02 -33.23
N ASP A 525 -3.74 15.93 -34.52
CA ASP A 525 -5.05 15.67 -35.12
C ASP A 525 -5.41 14.17 -35.22
N ARG A 526 -4.43 13.28 -34.98
CA ARG A 526 -4.63 11.82 -35.09
C ARG A 526 -5.24 11.27 -33.82
N GLN A 527 -6.28 10.44 -33.95
CA GLN A 527 -6.95 9.75 -32.86
C GLN A 527 -7.00 8.23 -33.11
N GLY A 528 -7.03 7.45 -32.03
CA GLY A 528 -7.15 6.00 -32.05
C GLY A 528 -7.71 5.44 -30.74
N LEU A 529 -8.02 4.15 -30.71
CA LEU A 529 -8.45 3.41 -29.52
C LEU A 529 -7.54 2.21 -29.28
N LEU A 530 -7.12 2.02 -28.03
CA LEU A 530 -6.47 0.81 -27.51
C LEU A 530 -7.47 0.01 -26.67
N ASP A 531 -7.23 -1.29 -26.47
CA ASP A 531 -7.82 -2.04 -25.35
C ASP A 531 -6.95 -1.94 -24.08
N MET A 532 -7.45 -2.47 -22.96
CA MET A 532 -6.71 -2.52 -21.68
C MET A 532 -5.42 -3.36 -21.71
N ASN A 533 -5.15 -4.10 -22.80
CA ASN A 533 -3.86 -4.77 -23.04
C ASN A 533 -2.93 -3.94 -23.93
N LEU A 534 -3.25 -2.65 -24.14
CA LEU A 534 -2.55 -1.70 -25.00
C LEU A 534 -2.46 -2.14 -26.48
N ARG A 535 -3.41 -2.95 -26.95
CA ARG A 535 -3.51 -3.39 -28.35
C ARG A 535 -4.40 -2.43 -29.12
N GLU A 536 -3.95 -1.96 -30.28
CA GLU A 536 -4.75 -1.08 -31.13
C GLU A 536 -6.04 -1.78 -31.59
N ARG A 537 -7.19 -1.13 -31.33
CA ARG A 537 -8.53 -1.52 -31.81
C ARG A 537 -9.05 -0.56 -32.87
N ILE A 538 -8.64 0.70 -32.82
CA ILE A 538 -8.73 1.66 -33.92
C ILE A 538 -7.35 2.31 -34.08
N ALA A 539 -6.68 2.03 -35.19
CA ALA A 539 -5.33 2.55 -35.45
C ALA A 539 -5.28 4.09 -35.51
N LEU A 540 -4.21 4.66 -34.95
CA LEU A 540 -4.01 6.11 -34.78
C LEU A 540 -3.91 6.84 -36.13
N ALA A 541 -4.95 7.60 -36.52
CA ALA A 541 -5.00 8.31 -37.80
C ALA A 541 -5.80 9.62 -37.70
N ALA A 542 -5.65 10.52 -38.69
CA ALA A 542 -6.37 11.80 -38.74
C ALA A 542 -7.89 11.56 -38.83
N ARG A 543 -8.59 11.72 -37.69
CA ARG A 543 -10.03 11.55 -37.53
C ARG A 543 -10.47 12.09 -36.17
N GLU A 544 -11.73 12.51 -36.09
CA GLU A 544 -12.43 12.72 -34.84
C GLU A 544 -13.17 11.42 -34.46
N ILE A 545 -13.12 10.98 -33.20
CA ILE A 545 -13.84 9.79 -32.70
C ILE A 545 -14.77 10.22 -31.57
N GLN A 546 -16.04 9.80 -31.62
CA GLN A 546 -17.07 10.02 -30.60
C GLN A 546 -17.56 8.67 -30.04
N PRO A 547 -17.71 8.50 -28.71
CA PRO A 547 -18.19 7.27 -28.11
C PRO A 547 -19.70 7.11 -28.29
N GLU A 548 -20.16 5.90 -28.59
CA GLU A 548 -21.59 5.62 -28.77
C GLU A 548 -21.99 4.27 -28.15
N PHE A 549 -23.29 4.06 -27.90
CA PHE A 549 -23.78 2.89 -27.18
C PHE A 549 -23.48 1.53 -27.85
N PHE A 550 -23.13 1.53 -29.15
CA PHE A 550 -22.72 0.36 -29.93
C PHE A 550 -21.18 0.24 -30.12
N GLY A 551 -20.41 1.25 -29.72
CA GLY A 551 -18.97 1.35 -29.93
C GLY A 551 -18.53 2.80 -30.13
N ALA A 552 -18.34 3.22 -31.38
CA ALA A 552 -17.96 4.60 -31.71
C ALA A 552 -18.46 5.04 -33.09
N VAL A 553 -18.52 6.35 -33.30
CA VAL A 553 -18.58 7.00 -34.62
C VAL A 553 -17.25 7.71 -34.85
N SER A 554 -16.66 7.58 -36.03
CA SER A 554 -15.51 8.42 -36.42
C SER A 554 -15.82 9.25 -37.65
N LYS A 555 -15.27 10.47 -37.70
CA LYS A 555 -15.45 11.46 -38.77
C LYS A 555 -14.09 11.82 -39.40
N THR A 556 -14.02 11.77 -40.72
CA THR A 556 -12.90 12.25 -41.55
C THR A 556 -13.38 13.38 -42.48
N ALA A 557 -12.51 13.89 -43.35
CA ALA A 557 -12.92 14.85 -44.38
C ALA A 557 -13.94 14.25 -45.37
N ASP A 558 -13.87 12.94 -45.61
CA ASP A 558 -14.67 12.21 -46.60
C ASP A 558 -16.07 11.84 -46.09
N GLY A 559 -16.26 11.78 -44.76
CA GLY A 559 -17.52 11.41 -44.14
C GLY A 559 -17.34 10.71 -42.78
N TYR A 560 -18.26 9.78 -42.50
CA TYR A 560 -18.40 9.12 -41.20
C TYR A 560 -18.29 7.58 -41.33
N LYS A 561 -17.69 6.93 -40.33
CA LYS A 561 -17.69 5.47 -40.13
C LYS A 561 -18.26 5.12 -38.76
N LEU A 562 -18.93 3.97 -38.67
CA LEU A 562 -19.36 3.33 -37.43
C LEU A 562 -18.34 2.25 -37.04
N TRP A 563 -18.09 2.10 -35.75
CA TRP A 563 -17.21 1.08 -35.18
C TRP A 563 -17.95 0.32 -34.09
N THR A 564 -17.85 -1.01 -34.10
CA THR A 564 -18.28 -1.84 -32.97
C THR A 564 -17.26 -1.80 -31.84
N LYS A 565 -17.69 -2.10 -30.60
CA LYS A 565 -16.78 -2.38 -29.48
C LYS A 565 -15.71 -3.44 -29.78
N THR A 566 -15.98 -4.37 -30.71
CA THR A 566 -15.04 -5.43 -31.11
C THR A 566 -14.08 -5.03 -32.24
N GLY A 567 -14.13 -3.78 -32.72
CA GLY A 567 -13.20 -3.24 -33.74
C GLY A 567 -13.64 -3.41 -35.20
N GLY A 568 -14.81 -3.99 -35.47
CA GLY A 568 -15.37 -4.06 -36.82
C GLY A 568 -15.86 -2.69 -37.32
N GLU A 569 -15.42 -2.26 -38.50
CA GLU A 569 -15.70 -0.95 -39.11
C GLU A 569 -16.75 -0.97 -40.25
N SER A 570 -17.44 0.15 -40.44
CA SER A 570 -18.42 0.29 -41.53
C SER A 570 -17.84 0.84 -42.83
N VAL A 571 -18.64 0.72 -43.90
CA VAL A 571 -18.52 1.61 -45.07
C VAL A 571 -18.70 3.09 -44.67
N LEU A 572 -18.28 3.99 -45.56
CA LEU A 572 -18.34 5.45 -45.35
C LEU A 572 -19.77 6.00 -45.58
N PHE A 573 -20.18 6.95 -44.74
CA PHE A 573 -21.48 7.65 -44.79
C PHE A 573 -21.32 9.17 -44.88
N ASN A 574 -22.28 9.85 -45.52
CA ASN A 574 -22.27 11.30 -45.62
C ASN A 574 -22.69 11.98 -44.30
N GLN A 575 -23.58 11.36 -43.53
CA GLN A 575 -24.03 11.81 -42.21
C GLN A 575 -24.42 10.62 -41.33
N VAL A 576 -24.35 10.80 -40.01
CA VAL A 576 -24.85 9.87 -38.99
C VAL A 576 -25.69 10.65 -37.99
N LYS A 577 -26.78 10.04 -37.49
CA LYS A 577 -27.59 10.49 -36.35
C LYS A 577 -27.72 9.33 -35.38
N VAL A 578 -27.56 9.59 -34.08
CA VAL A 578 -27.65 8.58 -33.03
C VAL A 578 -28.61 9.05 -31.94
N GLN A 579 -29.53 8.19 -31.52
CA GLN A 579 -30.42 8.41 -30.39
C GLN A 579 -30.89 7.05 -29.87
N LYS A 580 -30.22 6.52 -28.83
CA LYS A 580 -30.40 5.16 -28.29
C LYS A 580 -31.90 4.80 -28.17
N PRO A 581 -32.37 3.67 -28.77
CA PRO A 581 -31.60 2.58 -29.38
C PRO A 581 -31.26 2.76 -30.87
N TRP A 582 -31.58 3.90 -31.49
CA TRP A 582 -31.50 4.11 -32.93
C TRP A 582 -30.15 4.63 -33.42
N VAL A 583 -29.77 4.16 -34.61
CA VAL A 583 -28.69 4.72 -35.43
C VAL A 583 -29.25 4.93 -36.84
N ALA A 584 -29.11 6.13 -37.38
CA ALA A 584 -29.53 6.46 -38.74
C ALA A 584 -28.34 7.00 -39.54
N VAL A 585 -28.15 6.47 -40.75
CA VAL A 585 -27.01 6.80 -41.63
C VAL A 585 -27.52 7.35 -42.95
N LYS A 586 -26.82 8.33 -43.52
CA LYS A 586 -27.10 8.87 -44.85
C LYS A 586 -26.05 8.41 -45.85
N GLN A 587 -26.48 7.84 -46.97
CA GLN A 587 -25.60 7.42 -48.08
C GLN A 587 -26.16 7.99 -49.39
N GLY A 588 -25.36 8.81 -50.07
CA GLY A 588 -25.86 9.67 -51.14
C GLY A 588 -26.94 10.62 -50.60
N ASN A 589 -28.10 10.70 -51.26
CA ASN A 589 -29.20 11.52 -50.77
C ASN A 589 -30.20 10.78 -49.84
N GLN A 590 -30.05 9.47 -49.60
CA GLN A 590 -31.03 8.67 -48.86
C GLN A 590 -30.58 8.33 -47.43
N TRP A 591 -31.53 8.28 -46.51
CA TRP A 591 -31.35 7.79 -45.15
C TRP A 591 -31.72 6.31 -45.02
N ARG A 592 -31.03 5.60 -44.14
CA ARG A 592 -31.35 4.22 -43.70
C ARG A 592 -31.13 4.10 -42.19
N MET A 593 -31.83 3.19 -41.54
CA MET A 593 -31.49 2.79 -40.17
C MET A 593 -30.34 1.79 -40.22
N ALA A 594 -29.34 1.97 -39.36
CA ALA A 594 -28.28 1.00 -39.12
C ALA A 594 -28.63 0.14 -37.90
N ASN A 595 -28.29 -1.13 -37.97
CA ASN A 595 -28.38 -2.05 -36.84
C ASN A 595 -27.25 -1.72 -35.83
N ARG A 596 -27.42 -2.17 -34.57
CA ARG A 596 -26.33 -2.24 -33.57
C ARG A 596 -25.13 -3.06 -34.04
N TYR A 597 -25.31 -3.93 -35.03
CA TYR A 597 -24.23 -4.65 -35.72
C TYR A 597 -23.83 -3.92 -37.01
N VAL A 598 -22.56 -3.50 -37.06
CA VAL A 598 -21.95 -2.79 -38.20
C VAL A 598 -22.17 -3.51 -39.53
N ASN A 599 -22.34 -2.72 -40.60
CA ASN A 599 -22.63 -3.14 -41.97
C ASN A 599 -23.97 -3.88 -42.21
N THR A 600 -24.91 -3.84 -41.26
CA THR A 600 -26.31 -4.24 -41.52
C THR A 600 -27.27 -3.06 -41.38
N PHE A 601 -28.16 -2.91 -42.37
CA PHE A 601 -29.02 -1.72 -42.55
C PHE A 601 -30.45 -2.10 -42.93
N SER A 602 -31.40 -1.18 -42.75
CA SER A 602 -32.75 -1.32 -43.29
C SER A 602 -32.72 -1.50 -44.81
N LYS A 603 -33.46 -2.50 -45.33
CA LYS A 603 -33.69 -2.65 -46.78
C LYS A 603 -34.38 -1.42 -47.37
N SER A 604 -35.30 -0.83 -46.60
CA SER A 604 -35.95 0.44 -46.93
C SER A 604 -34.97 1.60 -46.81
N ALA A 605 -35.07 2.51 -47.78
CA ALA A 605 -34.45 3.82 -47.78
C ALA A 605 -35.53 4.91 -47.66
N PHE A 606 -35.16 6.03 -47.05
CA PHE A 606 -36.05 7.10 -46.58
C PHE A 606 -35.51 8.47 -46.99
N ASP A 607 -36.41 9.44 -47.15
CA ASP A 607 -36.08 10.81 -47.57
C ASP A 607 -35.58 11.63 -46.37
N SER A 608 -36.12 11.39 -45.18
CA SER A 608 -35.60 11.92 -43.93
C SER A 608 -35.83 10.96 -42.75
N ILE A 609 -34.97 11.07 -41.72
CA ILE A 609 -35.15 10.42 -40.42
C ILE A 609 -34.96 11.46 -39.30
N TYR A 610 -35.86 11.44 -38.33
CA TYR A 610 -35.82 12.22 -37.09
C TYR A 610 -36.41 11.39 -35.93
N PHE A 611 -36.35 11.92 -34.70
CA PHE A 611 -36.75 11.19 -33.50
C PHE A 611 -37.78 11.97 -32.68
N ILE A 612 -38.73 11.27 -32.05
CA ILE A 612 -39.69 11.82 -31.08
C ILE A 612 -39.64 10.95 -29.83
N GLY A 613 -39.06 11.44 -28.74
CA GLY A 613 -38.80 10.63 -27.54
C GLY A 613 -37.98 9.37 -27.89
N PRO A 614 -38.44 8.16 -27.55
CA PRO A 614 -37.78 6.90 -27.91
C PRO A 614 -38.16 6.38 -29.31
N PHE A 615 -38.96 7.10 -30.10
CA PHE A 615 -39.46 6.64 -31.40
C PHE A 615 -38.66 7.21 -32.57
N CYS A 616 -38.48 6.41 -33.63
CA CYS A 616 -37.81 6.82 -34.87
C CYS A 616 -38.82 7.08 -35.98
N MET A 617 -38.88 8.33 -36.46
CA MET A 617 -39.76 8.76 -37.55
C MET A 617 -38.99 8.73 -38.87
N ALA A 618 -39.35 7.80 -39.76
CA ALA A 618 -38.68 7.62 -41.05
C ALA A 618 -39.65 7.92 -42.21
N VAL A 619 -39.41 9.03 -42.92
CA VAL A 619 -40.33 9.57 -43.94
C VAL A 619 -39.97 9.04 -45.32
N LYS A 620 -40.97 8.62 -46.10
CA LYS A 620 -40.82 8.19 -47.49
C LYS A 620 -42.03 8.65 -48.31
N GLY A 621 -41.85 9.67 -49.14
CA GLY A 621 -42.97 10.41 -49.74
C GLY A 621 -43.95 10.89 -48.66
N ASP A 622 -45.25 10.79 -48.93
CA ASP A 622 -46.32 11.22 -48.01
C ASP A 622 -46.58 10.26 -46.82
N THR A 623 -45.70 9.28 -46.60
CA THR A 623 -45.82 8.30 -45.50
C THR A 623 -44.70 8.50 -44.48
N THR A 624 -45.07 8.67 -43.21
CA THR A 624 -44.15 8.57 -42.08
C THR A 624 -44.26 7.18 -41.46
N HIS A 625 -43.15 6.44 -41.40
CA HIS A 625 -43.06 5.19 -40.65
C HIS A 625 -42.57 5.49 -39.24
N ALA A 626 -43.45 5.38 -38.26
CA ALA A 626 -43.15 5.57 -36.85
C ALA A 626 -42.65 4.24 -36.26
N TYR A 627 -41.33 4.06 -36.20
CA TYR A 627 -40.68 2.89 -35.63
C TYR A 627 -40.67 2.97 -34.10
N VAL A 628 -41.20 1.90 -33.49
CA VAL A 628 -41.34 1.73 -32.03
C VAL A 628 -40.36 0.66 -31.52
N THR A 629 -40.10 -0.35 -32.36
CA THR A 629 -38.98 -1.31 -32.24
C THR A 629 -38.31 -1.48 -33.60
N ASP A 630 -37.18 -2.18 -33.68
CA ASP A 630 -36.45 -2.44 -34.93
C ASP A 630 -37.26 -3.26 -35.96
N VAL A 631 -38.27 -4.00 -35.49
CA VAL A 631 -39.20 -4.78 -36.32
C VAL A 631 -40.62 -4.20 -36.42
N HIS A 632 -41.10 -3.44 -35.44
CA HIS A 632 -42.45 -2.85 -35.46
C HIS A 632 -42.45 -1.35 -35.77
N SER A 633 -43.17 -0.96 -36.82
CA SER A 633 -43.54 0.43 -37.10
C SER A 633 -45.01 0.59 -37.43
N VAL A 634 -45.54 1.76 -37.10
CA VAL A 634 -46.87 2.21 -37.53
C VAL A 634 -46.68 3.06 -38.79
N ALA A 635 -47.35 2.69 -39.88
CA ALA A 635 -47.38 3.51 -41.09
C ALA A 635 -48.43 4.62 -40.91
N LEU A 636 -48.02 5.87 -41.10
CA LEU A 636 -48.82 7.07 -40.90
C LEU A 636 -48.88 7.87 -42.21
N THR A 637 -50.10 8.13 -42.69
CA THR A 637 -50.36 8.80 -43.99
C THR A 637 -51.27 10.00 -43.79
N GLY A 638 -50.97 11.11 -44.46
CA GLY A 638 -51.72 12.37 -44.30
C GLY A 638 -51.27 13.18 -43.07
N ASN A 639 -52.03 14.24 -42.76
CA ASN A 639 -51.67 15.23 -41.74
C ASN A 639 -52.02 14.76 -40.32
N VAL A 640 -51.25 13.80 -39.80
CA VAL A 640 -51.34 13.32 -38.41
C VAL A 640 -50.27 13.97 -37.52
N ARG A 641 -50.57 14.12 -36.23
CA ARG A 641 -49.60 14.56 -35.23
C ARG A 641 -49.20 13.38 -34.34
N VAL A 642 -47.89 13.17 -34.19
CA VAL A 642 -47.33 12.18 -33.25
C VAL A 642 -46.83 12.91 -32.00
N GLN A 643 -47.18 12.39 -30.82
CA GLN A 643 -46.71 12.88 -29.53
C GLN A 643 -46.15 11.73 -28.69
N PHE A 644 -45.12 12.03 -27.90
CA PHE A 644 -44.59 11.14 -26.86
C PHE A 644 -45.34 11.40 -25.56
N LEU A 645 -46.03 10.38 -25.04
CA LEU A 645 -46.70 10.42 -23.75
C LEU A 645 -45.88 9.59 -22.74
N PRO A 646 -45.15 10.23 -21.80
CA PRO A 646 -44.42 9.52 -20.76
C PRO A 646 -45.37 8.89 -19.75
N GLY A 647 -45.00 7.70 -19.25
CA GLY A 647 -45.62 7.05 -18.11
C GLY A 647 -44.68 7.01 -16.89
N LYS A 648 -45.05 6.18 -15.91
CA LYS A 648 -44.21 5.86 -14.74
C LYS A 648 -43.21 4.75 -15.11
N ASP A 649 -42.12 4.62 -14.36
CA ASP A 649 -41.23 3.44 -14.38
C ASP A 649 -40.69 3.06 -15.78
N SER A 650 -40.27 4.08 -16.55
CA SER A 650 -39.81 3.97 -17.95
C SER A 650 -40.83 3.44 -18.96
N VAL A 651 -42.11 3.28 -18.58
CA VAL A 651 -43.21 3.04 -19.54
C VAL A 651 -43.48 4.31 -20.34
N TYR A 652 -43.78 4.16 -21.63
CA TYR A 652 -44.15 5.26 -22.51
C TYR A 652 -45.09 4.81 -23.62
N PHE A 653 -45.82 5.76 -24.18
CA PHE A 653 -46.82 5.54 -25.22
C PHE A 653 -46.62 6.51 -26.39
N MET A 654 -46.95 6.04 -27.59
CA MET A 654 -47.03 6.89 -28.77
C MET A 654 -48.49 7.29 -28.97
N LEU A 655 -48.78 8.58 -28.83
CA LEU A 655 -50.10 9.15 -29.09
C LEU A 655 -50.11 9.67 -30.53
N VAL A 656 -51.04 9.18 -31.34
CA VAL A 656 -51.27 9.65 -32.72
C VAL A 656 -52.62 10.35 -32.78
N GLU A 657 -52.63 11.58 -33.27
CA GLU A 657 -53.81 12.42 -33.39
C GLU A 657 -54.18 12.62 -34.87
N GLU A 658 -55.43 12.31 -35.21
CA GLU A 658 -56.01 12.38 -36.54
C GLU A 658 -57.38 13.05 -36.45
N GLY A 659 -57.40 14.39 -36.54
CA GLY A 659 -58.60 15.18 -36.28
C GLY A 659 -59.05 15.07 -34.82
N ASP A 660 -60.27 14.59 -34.60
CA ASP A 660 -60.84 14.34 -33.27
C ASP A 660 -60.42 12.98 -32.66
N LYS A 661 -59.90 12.07 -33.49
CA LYS A 661 -59.51 10.71 -33.07
C LYS A 661 -58.11 10.74 -32.47
N LYS A 662 -57.99 10.10 -31.31
CA LYS A 662 -56.73 9.84 -30.62
C LYS A 662 -56.50 8.34 -30.55
N GLN A 663 -55.40 7.88 -31.14
CA GLN A 663 -54.97 6.49 -31.13
C GLN A 663 -53.75 6.37 -30.21
N LEU A 664 -53.82 5.48 -29.21
CA LEU A 664 -52.70 5.23 -28.31
C LEU A 664 -52.03 3.90 -28.65
N PHE A 665 -50.72 3.94 -28.82
CA PHE A 665 -49.89 2.77 -29.06
C PHE A 665 -48.93 2.53 -27.87
N SER A 666 -48.70 1.26 -27.55
CA SER A 666 -47.72 0.83 -26.56
C SER A 666 -46.28 1.11 -27.01
N SER A 667 -45.31 0.93 -26.11
CA SER A 667 -43.89 0.89 -26.43
C SER A 667 -43.47 -0.25 -27.39
N THR A 668 -44.33 -1.25 -27.62
CA THR A 668 -44.13 -2.31 -28.62
C THR A 668 -44.74 -1.99 -30.00
N GLY A 669 -45.58 -0.95 -30.10
CA GLY A 669 -46.31 -0.60 -31.32
C GLY A 669 -47.69 -1.26 -31.46
N GLU A 670 -48.17 -1.94 -30.42
CA GLU A 670 -49.56 -2.42 -30.35
C GLU A 670 -50.51 -1.24 -30.12
N ARG A 671 -51.60 -1.14 -30.90
CA ARG A 671 -52.64 -0.12 -30.69
C ARG A 671 -53.56 -0.51 -29.54
N LEU A 672 -53.29 0.04 -28.37
CA LEU A 672 -54.03 -0.19 -27.12
C LEU A 672 -55.50 0.20 -27.24
N PHE A 673 -55.78 1.39 -27.76
CA PHE A 673 -57.14 1.86 -28.02
C PHE A 673 -57.19 3.03 -29.03
N MET A 674 -58.40 3.30 -29.53
CA MET A 674 -58.79 4.51 -30.25
C MET A 674 -59.98 5.13 -29.54
N VAL A 675 -59.93 6.44 -29.27
CA VAL A 675 -61.00 7.18 -28.56
C VAL A 675 -61.16 8.59 -29.12
N GLN A 676 -62.34 9.18 -28.91
CA GLN A 676 -62.66 10.58 -29.27
C GLN A 676 -62.74 11.40 -27.99
N TYR A 677 -61.63 12.04 -27.61
CA TYR A 677 -61.48 12.86 -26.41
C TYR A 677 -60.60 14.07 -26.70
N ASP A 678 -60.81 15.15 -25.95
CA ASP A 678 -60.12 16.43 -26.16
C ASP A 678 -58.65 16.30 -25.79
N ARG A 679 -58.35 15.63 -24.66
CA ARG A 679 -57.01 15.23 -24.22
C ARG A 679 -57.02 13.86 -23.55
N ILE A 680 -55.85 13.21 -23.52
CA ILE A 680 -55.57 11.95 -22.82
C ILE A 680 -54.24 12.11 -22.11
N ASP A 681 -54.22 11.88 -20.79
CA ASP A 681 -53.02 11.91 -19.96
C ASP A 681 -52.83 10.53 -19.29
N PHE A 682 -51.58 10.08 -19.07
CA PHE A 682 -51.33 8.86 -18.29
C PHE A 682 -51.59 9.12 -16.80
N ALA A 683 -52.48 8.35 -16.19
CA ALA A 683 -52.89 8.56 -14.79
C ALA A 683 -52.03 7.80 -13.78
N GLY A 684 -51.35 6.72 -14.20
CA GLY A 684 -50.71 5.75 -13.31
C GLY A 684 -51.34 4.37 -13.43
N GLU A 685 -50.63 3.35 -12.95
CA GLU A 685 -51.14 1.99 -12.69
C GLU A 685 -51.98 1.35 -13.83
N ASN A 686 -51.64 1.61 -15.10
CA ASN A 686 -52.35 1.13 -16.30
C ASN A 686 -53.71 1.80 -16.61
N PHE A 687 -53.90 3.03 -16.14
CA PHE A 687 -55.07 3.88 -16.43
C PHE A 687 -54.66 5.21 -17.08
N PHE A 688 -55.63 5.84 -17.76
CA PHE A 688 -55.48 7.14 -18.41
C PHE A 688 -56.64 8.07 -18.03
N THR A 689 -56.30 9.32 -17.73
CA THR A 689 -57.28 10.41 -17.56
C THR A 689 -57.72 10.87 -18.94
N VAL A 690 -59.02 10.89 -19.18
CA VAL A 690 -59.63 11.40 -20.42
C VAL A 690 -60.40 12.68 -20.15
N ILE A 691 -60.29 13.65 -21.05
CA ILE A 691 -60.95 14.94 -20.94
C ILE A 691 -62.00 15.09 -22.05
N ARG A 692 -63.21 15.52 -21.68
CA ARG A 692 -64.30 15.87 -22.60
C ARG A 692 -65.06 17.09 -22.07
N LYS A 693 -65.08 18.20 -22.80
CA LYS A 693 -65.72 19.47 -22.39
C LYS A 693 -65.28 19.88 -20.97
N ASP A 694 -63.97 19.92 -20.77
CA ASP A 694 -63.27 20.19 -19.51
C ASP A 694 -63.52 19.20 -18.34
N LYS A 695 -64.52 18.31 -18.45
CA LYS A 695 -64.76 17.24 -17.48
C LYS A 695 -63.79 16.07 -17.66
N ARG A 696 -63.36 15.49 -16.53
CA ARG A 696 -62.42 14.38 -16.46
C ARG A 696 -63.10 13.07 -16.11
N GLY A 697 -62.65 12.01 -16.77
CA GLY A 697 -62.99 10.61 -16.49
C GLY A 697 -61.75 9.73 -16.59
N LEU A 698 -61.94 8.42 -16.40
CA LEU A 698 -60.85 7.44 -16.34
C LEU A 698 -61.14 6.26 -17.27
N ILE A 699 -60.16 5.89 -18.10
CA ILE A 699 -60.15 4.67 -18.90
C ILE A 699 -59.01 3.75 -18.46
N ASN A 700 -59.14 2.44 -18.71
CA ASN A 700 -58.05 1.48 -18.52
C ASN A 700 -57.24 1.26 -19.81
N LEU A 701 -56.19 0.43 -19.77
CA LEU A 701 -55.37 0.05 -20.93
C LEU A 701 -56.14 -0.48 -22.16
N GLN A 702 -57.37 -0.98 -22.01
CA GLN A 702 -58.20 -1.45 -23.14
C GLN A 702 -59.13 -0.35 -23.69
N GLY A 703 -58.94 0.91 -23.28
CA GLY A 703 -59.81 2.03 -23.64
C GLY A 703 -61.19 1.98 -22.98
N LYS A 704 -61.46 1.00 -22.11
CA LYS A 704 -62.76 0.84 -21.46
C LYS A 704 -62.92 1.90 -20.38
N GLN A 705 -64.06 2.60 -20.42
CA GLN A 705 -64.44 3.56 -19.39
C GLN A 705 -64.61 2.87 -18.03
N VAL A 706 -63.84 3.36 -17.06
CA VAL A 706 -63.92 2.99 -15.63
C VAL A 706 -64.73 4.06 -14.89
N VAL A 707 -64.49 5.33 -15.22
CA VAL A 707 -65.20 6.50 -14.68
C VAL A 707 -65.61 7.40 -15.85
N ALA A 708 -66.88 7.82 -15.90
CA ALA A 708 -67.36 8.73 -16.93
C ALA A 708 -66.78 10.15 -16.76
N PRO A 709 -66.58 10.92 -17.85
CA PRO A 709 -66.20 12.34 -17.77
C PRO A 709 -67.28 13.20 -17.10
N ASP A 710 -67.13 13.44 -15.79
CA ASP A 710 -68.11 14.13 -14.93
C ASP A 710 -67.44 14.99 -13.82
N TYR A 711 -66.18 14.69 -13.49
CA TYR A 711 -65.39 15.37 -12.46
C TYR A 711 -64.70 16.63 -13.00
N ASP A 712 -64.54 17.65 -12.15
CA ASP A 712 -63.82 18.89 -12.50
C ASP A 712 -62.30 18.65 -12.52
N ALA A 713 -61.82 17.85 -11.57
CA ALA A 713 -60.46 17.36 -11.56
C ALA A 713 -60.38 15.92 -11.00
N MET A 714 -59.36 15.21 -11.44
CA MET A 714 -58.93 13.92 -10.91
C MET A 714 -57.41 13.99 -10.79
N GLY A 715 -56.86 13.44 -9.72
CA GLY A 715 -55.41 13.27 -9.56
C GLY A 715 -54.87 12.07 -10.34
N ASN A 716 -53.58 11.83 -10.18
CA ASN A 716 -52.96 10.57 -10.60
C ASN A 716 -53.37 9.44 -9.64
N ILE A 717 -53.13 8.20 -10.06
CA ILE A 717 -53.33 7.00 -9.25
C ILE A 717 -52.09 6.77 -8.40
N ASP A 718 -52.29 6.58 -7.10
CA ASP A 718 -51.27 6.13 -6.16
C ASP A 718 -51.84 5.06 -5.22
N GLN A 719 -51.17 3.91 -5.16
CA GLN A 719 -51.54 2.72 -4.38
C GLN A 719 -52.99 2.26 -4.63
N GLY A 720 -53.42 2.28 -5.89
CA GLY A 720 -54.78 1.95 -6.31
C GLY A 720 -55.85 3.01 -5.99
N THR A 721 -55.46 4.20 -5.52
CA THR A 721 -56.40 5.27 -5.13
C THR A 721 -56.24 6.55 -5.96
N VAL A 722 -57.35 7.26 -6.17
CA VAL A 722 -57.44 8.47 -7.01
C VAL A 722 -58.24 9.56 -6.29
N PRO A 723 -57.68 10.74 -5.99
CA PRO A 723 -58.44 11.85 -5.45
C PRO A 723 -59.30 12.48 -6.55
N ILE A 724 -60.56 12.78 -6.23
CA ILE A 724 -61.57 13.27 -7.18
C ILE A 724 -62.20 14.59 -6.69
N LEU A 725 -62.42 15.53 -7.60
CA LEU A 725 -62.99 16.85 -7.32
C LEU A 725 -64.26 17.06 -8.15
N LYS A 726 -65.36 17.44 -7.49
CA LYS A 726 -66.58 17.90 -8.15
C LYS A 726 -67.25 19.00 -7.32
N ASP A 727 -67.74 20.06 -7.98
CA ASP A 727 -68.51 21.14 -7.36
C ASP A 727 -67.75 21.81 -6.18
N LYS A 728 -66.43 21.94 -6.34
CA LYS A 728 -65.45 22.43 -5.33
C LYS A 728 -65.36 21.57 -4.05
N LYS A 729 -65.85 20.34 -4.08
CA LYS A 729 -65.72 19.34 -3.00
C LYS A 729 -64.84 18.17 -3.43
N PHE A 730 -64.18 17.56 -2.45
CA PHE A 730 -63.24 16.46 -2.63
C PHE A 730 -63.83 15.12 -2.18
N GLY A 731 -63.41 14.07 -2.88
CA GLY A 731 -63.68 12.66 -2.60
C GLY A 731 -62.46 11.80 -2.95
N ILE A 732 -62.60 10.48 -2.85
CA ILE A 732 -61.56 9.52 -3.27
C ILE A 732 -62.19 8.26 -3.88
N LEU A 733 -61.54 7.73 -4.91
CA LEU A 733 -61.90 6.49 -5.59
C LEU A 733 -60.80 5.46 -5.39
N ASP A 734 -61.13 4.28 -4.89
CA ASP A 734 -60.31 3.08 -4.96
C ASP A 734 -60.64 2.37 -6.29
N VAL A 735 -59.71 2.37 -7.25
CA VAL A 735 -59.92 1.76 -8.57
C VAL A 735 -59.75 0.24 -8.57
N VAL A 736 -59.13 -0.32 -7.52
CA VAL A 736 -58.90 -1.77 -7.37
C VAL A 736 -60.14 -2.44 -6.79
N ASN A 737 -60.61 -1.96 -5.64
CA ASN A 737 -61.80 -2.46 -4.96
C ASN A 737 -63.11 -1.80 -5.43
N ARG A 738 -63.03 -0.80 -6.33
CA ARG A 738 -64.17 -0.05 -6.91
C ARG A 738 -65.06 0.63 -5.86
N LYS A 739 -64.44 1.20 -4.83
CA LYS A 739 -65.13 1.97 -3.77
C LYS A 739 -64.97 3.46 -4.02
N GLU A 740 -66.06 4.22 -3.89
CA GLU A 740 -66.06 5.67 -4.08
C GLU A 740 -66.58 6.37 -2.83
N ILE A 741 -65.79 7.27 -2.26
CA ILE A 741 -66.28 8.29 -1.33
C ILE A 741 -66.56 9.55 -2.15
N LYS A 742 -67.85 9.82 -2.35
CA LYS A 742 -68.36 10.94 -3.14
C LYS A 742 -67.79 12.29 -2.71
N PRO A 743 -67.52 13.21 -3.66
CA PRO A 743 -67.19 14.61 -3.39
C PRO A 743 -68.10 15.28 -2.35
N GLN A 744 -67.56 15.50 -1.15
CA GLN A 744 -68.27 16.17 -0.05
C GLN A 744 -67.34 16.91 0.92
N TYR A 745 -66.04 16.58 0.93
CA TYR A 745 -65.05 17.13 1.85
C TYR A 745 -64.39 18.42 1.32
N GLU A 746 -63.77 19.17 2.23
CA GLU A 746 -63.18 20.49 1.96
C GLU A 746 -61.71 20.41 1.49
N LYS A 747 -61.06 19.26 1.64
CA LYS A 747 -59.70 18.95 1.15
C LYS A 747 -59.64 17.51 0.65
N ASN A 748 -58.58 17.16 -0.09
CA ASN A 748 -58.24 15.78 -0.44
C ASN A 748 -58.35 14.83 0.77
N ILE A 749 -58.95 13.66 0.55
CA ILE A 749 -58.93 12.55 1.50
C ILE A 749 -57.56 11.86 1.38
N ILE A 750 -56.97 11.47 2.52
CA ILE A 750 -55.63 10.85 2.59
C ILE A 750 -55.78 9.46 3.22
N ARG A 751 -55.04 8.45 2.72
CA ARG A 751 -55.03 7.11 3.32
C ARG A 751 -54.33 7.15 4.68
N PHE A 752 -54.99 6.65 5.73
CA PHE A 752 -54.35 6.48 7.05
C PHE A 752 -53.72 5.09 7.15
N ASN A 753 -54.48 4.06 6.82
CA ASN A 753 -54.02 2.70 6.54
C ASN A 753 -55.02 2.01 5.60
N ASP A 754 -55.06 0.68 5.52
CA ASP A 754 -55.98 -0.03 4.62
C ASP A 754 -57.46 0.10 4.99
N GLN A 755 -57.77 0.34 6.27
CA GLN A 755 -59.14 0.39 6.78
C GLN A 755 -59.68 1.83 6.89
N TYR A 756 -58.80 2.78 7.18
CA TYR A 756 -59.16 4.14 7.58
C TYR A 756 -58.53 5.21 6.69
N LEU A 757 -59.25 6.34 6.58
CA LEU A 757 -58.89 7.50 5.78
C LEU A 757 -59.00 8.78 6.62
N ILE A 758 -58.10 9.73 6.41
CA ILE A 758 -58.18 11.08 6.97
C ILE A 758 -59.01 11.94 6.00
N ALA A 759 -60.11 12.51 6.50
CA ALA A 759 -60.94 13.45 5.76
C ALA A 759 -61.05 14.79 6.49
N PHE A 760 -61.45 15.86 5.80
CA PHE A 760 -61.48 17.23 6.33
C PHE A 760 -62.83 17.92 6.08
N LYS A 761 -63.51 18.33 7.16
CA LYS A 761 -64.89 18.83 7.19
C LYS A 761 -65.08 19.87 8.29
N GLY A 762 -65.76 20.97 7.99
CA GLY A 762 -66.03 22.03 8.96
C GLY A 762 -64.76 22.69 9.53
N GLY A 763 -63.67 22.72 8.75
CA GLY A 763 -62.38 23.24 9.21
C GLY A 763 -61.50 22.26 10.02
N TYR A 764 -61.95 21.02 10.27
CA TYR A 764 -61.20 20.03 11.06
C TYR A 764 -61.04 18.69 10.34
N SER A 765 -60.00 17.95 10.73
CA SER A 765 -59.74 16.56 10.33
C SER A 765 -60.43 15.54 11.25
N GLY A 766 -60.82 14.41 10.67
CA GLY A 766 -61.32 13.22 11.36
C GLY A 766 -61.02 11.96 10.56
N LEU A 767 -60.98 10.80 11.23
CA LEU A 767 -60.85 9.49 10.58
C LEU A 767 -62.23 8.97 10.16
N ILE A 768 -62.31 8.44 8.95
CA ILE A 768 -63.47 7.74 8.40
C ILE A 768 -63.10 6.35 7.88
N ASP A 769 -64.07 5.46 7.76
CA ASP A 769 -63.93 4.20 7.02
C ASP A 769 -64.27 4.37 5.53
N TRP A 770 -64.03 3.30 4.74
CA TRP A 770 -64.41 3.23 3.33
C TRP A 770 -65.93 3.23 3.05
N ASN A 771 -66.78 3.20 4.07
CA ASN A 771 -68.23 3.39 3.98
C ASN A 771 -68.63 4.84 4.27
N ASN A 772 -67.65 5.77 4.39
CA ASN A 772 -67.82 7.17 4.78
C ASN A 772 -68.39 7.37 6.20
N LYS A 773 -68.23 6.38 7.09
CA LYS A 773 -68.62 6.46 8.51
C LYS A 773 -67.47 7.03 9.33
N SER A 774 -67.79 8.02 10.18
CA SER A 774 -66.82 8.59 11.15
C SER A 774 -66.38 7.54 12.17
N VAL A 775 -65.05 7.45 12.35
CA VAL A 775 -64.34 6.63 13.34
C VAL A 775 -63.83 7.51 14.47
N THR A 776 -63.34 8.72 14.15
CA THR A 776 -63.09 9.79 15.12
C THR A 776 -63.91 11.04 14.76
N PRO A 777 -64.26 11.89 15.74
CA PRO A 777 -64.89 13.19 15.47
C PRO A 777 -63.99 14.10 14.61
N PHE A 778 -64.62 14.99 13.84
CA PHE A 778 -63.96 16.05 13.08
C PHE A 778 -63.69 17.25 14.00
N GLU A 779 -62.65 17.15 14.82
CA GLU A 779 -62.27 18.18 15.81
C GLU A 779 -60.74 18.36 15.96
N TYR A 780 -59.96 17.71 15.09
CA TYR A 780 -58.50 17.77 15.10
C TYR A 780 -58.00 18.73 14.03
N GLU A 781 -57.00 19.55 14.34
CA GLU A 781 -56.35 20.43 13.37
C GLU A 781 -55.53 19.64 12.35
N GLU A 782 -54.98 18.51 12.79
CA GLU A 782 -54.08 17.65 12.03
C GLU A 782 -54.14 16.21 12.57
N ILE A 783 -53.95 15.21 11.70
CA ILE A 783 -53.89 13.78 12.04
C ILE A 783 -52.70 13.18 11.27
N ARG A 784 -51.86 12.41 11.95
CA ARG A 784 -50.72 11.66 11.38
C ARG A 784 -50.76 10.19 11.82
N TYR A 785 -50.26 9.30 10.97
CA TYR A 785 -50.13 7.87 11.29
C TYR A 785 -49.12 7.65 12.42
N TRP A 786 -49.50 6.86 13.42
CA TRP A 786 -48.64 6.47 14.55
C TRP A 786 -48.56 4.94 14.70
N SER A 787 -49.70 4.25 14.55
CA SER A 787 -49.84 2.79 14.41
C SER A 787 -51.23 2.46 13.85
N ASP A 788 -51.53 1.19 13.56
CA ASP A 788 -52.86 0.80 13.04
C ASP A 788 -54.03 0.96 14.02
N SER A 789 -53.76 1.17 15.32
CA SER A 789 -54.78 1.42 16.36
C SER A 789 -54.78 2.84 16.91
N SER A 790 -53.73 3.62 16.62
CA SER A 790 -53.48 4.92 17.25
C SER A 790 -52.96 5.96 16.26
N ALA A 791 -53.40 7.20 16.41
CA ALA A 791 -52.99 8.33 15.59
C ALA A 791 -52.30 9.40 16.44
N LEU A 792 -51.34 10.11 15.86
CA LEU A 792 -50.77 11.33 16.42
C LEU A 792 -51.63 12.50 15.92
N VAL A 793 -52.43 13.10 16.81
CA VAL A 793 -53.44 14.09 16.46
C VAL A 793 -53.16 15.42 17.14
N ARG A 794 -53.55 16.53 16.50
CA ARG A 794 -53.32 17.89 17.01
C ARG A 794 -54.64 18.58 17.36
N LYS A 795 -54.73 19.16 18.55
CA LYS A 795 -55.92 19.87 19.06
C LYS A 795 -55.50 20.95 20.05
N ASN A 796 -56.07 22.14 19.94
CA ASN A 796 -55.69 23.33 20.71
C ASN A 796 -54.18 23.64 20.61
N TYR A 797 -53.61 23.54 19.40
CA TYR A 797 -52.18 23.68 19.09
C TYR A 797 -51.23 22.66 19.79
N GLN A 798 -51.77 21.67 20.50
CA GLN A 798 -50.99 20.62 21.16
C GLN A 798 -51.18 19.27 20.48
N TRP A 799 -50.13 18.46 20.46
CA TRP A 799 -50.14 17.10 19.96
C TRP A 799 -50.48 16.10 21.07
N MET A 800 -51.14 15.01 20.68
CA MET A 800 -51.44 13.87 21.54
C MET A 800 -51.45 12.58 20.72
N VAL A 801 -51.01 11.47 21.32
CA VAL A 801 -51.18 10.14 20.76
C VAL A 801 -52.52 9.59 21.26
N TYR A 802 -53.47 9.44 20.35
CA TYR A 802 -54.82 8.94 20.64
C TYR A 802 -55.03 7.57 20.01
N ASN A 803 -55.30 6.58 20.85
CA ASN A 803 -55.69 5.24 20.43
C ASN A 803 -57.19 5.25 20.14
N PHE A 804 -57.55 5.26 18.86
CA PHE A 804 -58.92 5.44 18.40
C PHE A 804 -59.77 4.16 18.45
N ILE A 805 -59.13 3.00 18.64
CA ILE A 805 -59.81 1.71 18.85
C ILE A 805 -60.28 1.59 20.30
N GLU A 806 -59.37 1.77 21.26
CA GLU A 806 -59.65 1.74 22.70
C GLU A 806 -60.27 3.05 23.23
N LYS A 807 -60.23 4.12 22.43
CA LYS A 807 -60.68 5.48 22.75
C LYS A 807 -59.98 6.10 23.97
N LYS A 808 -58.68 5.82 24.10
CA LYS A 808 -57.82 6.33 25.18
C LYS A 808 -56.71 7.24 24.65
N ILE A 809 -56.33 8.22 25.45
CA ILE A 809 -55.12 9.01 25.20
C ILE A 809 -53.92 8.25 25.77
N VAL A 810 -52.83 8.18 25.02
CA VAL A 810 -51.58 7.48 25.37
C VAL A 810 -50.50 8.47 25.84
N ALA A 811 -50.48 9.67 25.25
CA ALA A 811 -49.70 10.82 25.69
C ALA A 811 -50.40 12.11 25.21
N ASP A 812 -50.42 13.17 26.02
CA ASP A 812 -51.02 14.48 25.72
C ASP A 812 -50.00 15.63 25.83
N LYS A 813 -50.46 16.89 25.67
CA LYS A 813 -49.68 18.12 25.90
C LYS A 813 -48.35 18.25 25.17
N ILE A 814 -48.10 17.45 24.12
CA ILE A 814 -46.85 17.50 23.36
C ILE A 814 -46.84 18.80 22.57
N ARG A 815 -46.03 19.78 22.99
CA ARG A 815 -45.90 21.08 22.30
C ARG A 815 -45.14 20.93 20.98
N LYS A 816 -44.06 20.15 21.01
CA LYS A 816 -43.14 19.89 19.88
C LYS A 816 -42.67 18.44 19.97
N PHE A 817 -42.31 17.86 18.83
CA PHE A 817 -41.57 16.60 18.77
C PHE A 817 -40.57 16.60 17.61
N THR A 818 -39.54 15.77 17.72
CA THR A 818 -38.53 15.52 16.69
C THR A 818 -38.45 14.01 16.47
N TRP A 819 -38.61 13.56 15.23
CA TRP A 819 -38.49 12.13 14.91
C TRP A 819 -37.05 11.65 14.98
N LEU A 820 -36.83 10.51 15.64
CA LEU A 820 -35.59 9.73 15.58
C LEU A 820 -35.71 8.54 14.62
N ARG A 821 -36.91 7.96 14.49
CA ARG A 821 -37.21 6.85 13.57
C ARG A 821 -38.67 6.90 13.14
N GLU A 822 -38.94 6.71 11.86
CA GLU A 822 -40.29 6.85 11.27
C GLU A 822 -40.85 5.56 10.65
N THR A 823 -40.27 4.39 10.94
CA THR A 823 -40.70 3.11 10.31
C THR A 823 -42.12 2.70 10.69
N ILE A 824 -42.76 1.86 9.86
CA ILE A 824 -44.11 1.33 10.11
C ILE A 824 -44.15 0.46 11.39
N GLY A 825 -43.09 -0.32 11.65
CA GLY A 825 -43.03 -1.26 12.77
C GLY A 825 -42.72 -0.64 14.14
N ASP A 826 -42.04 0.51 14.15
CA ASP A 826 -41.82 1.35 15.34
C ASP A 826 -41.44 2.77 14.92
N LYS A 827 -42.24 3.74 15.34
CA LYS A 827 -41.93 5.17 15.27
C LYS A 827 -41.39 5.64 16.62
N LEU A 828 -40.32 6.42 16.61
CA LEU A 828 -39.62 6.92 17.78
C LEU A 828 -39.45 8.43 17.66
N ALA A 829 -39.85 9.18 18.69
CA ALA A 829 -39.71 10.63 18.75
C ALA A 829 -39.16 11.09 20.09
N ILE A 830 -38.33 12.14 20.07
CA ILE A 830 -38.15 13.01 21.23
C ILE A 830 -39.38 13.92 21.29
N VAL A 831 -40.02 14.01 22.45
CA VAL A 831 -41.26 14.77 22.67
C VAL A 831 -41.07 15.79 23.78
N GLN A 832 -41.55 17.01 23.56
CA GLN A 832 -41.52 18.10 24.53
C GLN A 832 -42.92 18.29 25.14
N GLN A 833 -43.08 17.99 26.42
CA GLN A 833 -44.26 18.32 27.21
C GLN A 833 -43.93 19.51 28.10
N GLU A 834 -44.75 20.56 28.04
CA GLU A 834 -44.50 21.82 28.76
C GLU A 834 -43.08 22.34 28.47
N ASN A 835 -42.16 22.33 29.45
CA ASN A 835 -40.76 22.74 29.27
C ASN A 835 -39.77 21.55 29.32
N SER A 836 -40.24 20.30 29.37
CA SER A 836 -39.41 19.11 29.58
C SER A 836 -39.49 18.10 28.43
N TYR A 837 -38.38 17.40 28.21
CA TYR A 837 -38.17 16.49 27.09
C TYR A 837 -38.16 15.03 27.57
N GLY A 838 -38.75 14.16 26.75
CA GLY A 838 -38.80 12.71 26.93
C GLY A 838 -38.72 11.98 25.58
N VAL A 839 -38.72 10.65 25.59
CA VAL A 839 -38.65 9.82 24.38
C VAL A 839 -39.83 8.86 24.33
N LEU A 840 -40.57 8.88 23.22
CA LEU A 840 -41.81 8.14 23.00
C LEU A 840 -41.70 7.23 21.77
N SER A 841 -41.99 5.95 21.95
CA SER A 841 -42.05 4.92 20.90
C SER A 841 -43.49 4.47 20.67
N SER A 842 -43.88 4.23 19.41
CA SER A 842 -45.21 3.72 19.08
C SER A 842 -45.44 2.27 19.52
N ARG A 843 -44.36 1.51 19.74
CA ARG A 843 -44.39 0.14 20.27
C ARG A 843 -44.18 0.04 21.79
N LYS A 844 -43.24 0.81 22.36
CA LYS A 844 -42.84 0.71 23.79
C LYS A 844 -43.58 1.70 24.71
N GLY A 845 -44.22 2.74 24.17
CA GLY A 845 -44.65 3.91 24.96
C GLY A 845 -43.47 4.80 25.33
N PHE A 846 -43.50 5.47 26.49
CA PHE A 846 -42.39 6.30 26.94
C PHE A 846 -41.17 5.43 27.30
N ILE A 847 -40.08 5.59 26.56
CA ILE A 847 -38.76 5.03 26.87
C ILE A 847 -38.07 5.90 27.93
N LEU A 848 -38.16 7.23 27.77
CA LEU A 848 -37.72 8.21 28.75
C LEU A 848 -38.90 9.14 29.09
N GLN A 849 -39.21 9.24 30.39
CA GLN A 849 -40.28 10.13 30.87
C GLN A 849 -39.90 11.60 30.66
N PRO A 850 -40.85 12.48 30.29
CA PRO A 850 -40.58 13.88 29.96
C PRO A 850 -40.25 14.71 31.20
N THR A 851 -39.00 14.61 31.64
CA THR A 851 -38.49 15.20 32.89
C THR A 851 -37.09 15.82 32.75
N PHE A 852 -36.55 15.85 31.53
CA PHE A 852 -35.22 16.36 31.22
C PHE A 852 -35.32 17.78 30.62
N SER A 853 -34.28 18.59 30.79
CA SER A 853 -34.19 19.93 30.19
C SER A 853 -34.03 19.85 28.67
N ASP A 854 -33.22 18.91 28.19
CA ASP A 854 -33.10 18.54 26.78
C ASP A 854 -32.71 17.06 26.61
N ILE A 855 -32.88 16.53 25.39
CA ILE A 855 -32.45 15.18 25.00
C ILE A 855 -31.85 15.23 23.59
N ILE A 856 -30.60 14.76 23.46
CA ILE A 856 -29.89 14.57 22.19
C ILE A 856 -29.69 13.07 21.96
N ASN A 857 -29.87 12.61 20.72
CA ASN A 857 -29.50 11.25 20.34
C ASN A 857 -28.07 11.25 19.75
N LEU A 858 -27.13 10.63 20.46
CA LEU A 858 -25.75 10.40 20.03
C LEU A 858 -25.54 8.98 19.42
N GLY A 859 -26.60 8.16 19.39
CA GLY A 859 -26.62 6.87 18.69
C GLY A 859 -27.27 6.95 17.31
N SER A 860 -27.32 5.83 16.59
CA SER A 860 -27.99 5.79 15.28
C SER A 860 -29.51 5.70 15.41
N SER A 861 -30.26 6.01 14.35
CA SER A 861 -31.71 5.82 14.31
C SER A 861 -32.16 4.37 14.46
N ALA A 862 -31.26 3.40 14.23
CA ALA A 862 -31.47 1.98 14.49
C ALA A 862 -31.22 1.63 15.96
N LYS A 863 -30.06 2.04 16.51
CA LYS A 863 -29.60 1.81 17.89
C LYS A 863 -29.32 3.15 18.59
N PRO A 864 -30.34 3.87 19.10
CA PRO A 864 -30.16 5.17 19.75
C PRO A 864 -29.35 5.10 21.04
N LEU A 865 -28.73 6.22 21.41
CA LEU A 865 -28.12 6.45 22.72
C LEU A 865 -28.45 7.89 23.13
N TYR A 866 -29.20 8.03 24.21
CA TYR A 866 -29.76 9.31 24.61
C TYR A 866 -28.81 10.01 25.59
N PHE A 867 -28.17 11.08 25.13
CA PHE A 867 -27.64 12.12 26.01
C PHE A 867 -28.83 12.90 26.56
N THR A 868 -28.91 13.04 27.87
CA THR A 868 -30.02 13.75 28.54
C THR A 868 -29.47 14.72 29.56
N GLU A 869 -30.09 15.88 29.66
CA GLU A 869 -29.66 16.98 30.52
C GLU A 869 -30.69 17.24 31.63
N LYS A 870 -30.22 17.57 32.84
CA LYS A 870 -30.98 18.35 33.83
C LYS A 870 -30.11 19.47 34.39
N HIS A 871 -30.33 20.69 33.92
CA HIS A 871 -29.84 21.91 34.57
C HIS A 871 -30.38 22.06 36.00
N VAL A 872 -29.53 22.55 36.92
CA VAL A 872 -29.90 22.93 38.29
C VAL A 872 -29.48 24.39 38.48
N GLU A 873 -30.41 25.31 38.23
CA GLU A 873 -30.18 26.75 38.16
C GLU A 873 -29.51 27.30 39.44
N GLU A 874 -29.95 26.86 40.61
CA GLU A 874 -29.49 27.35 41.91
C GLU A 874 -28.03 27.00 42.23
N ALA A 875 -27.46 26.05 41.48
CA ALA A 875 -26.06 25.63 41.60
C ALA A 875 -25.25 25.86 40.31
N SER A 876 -25.89 26.29 39.21
CA SER A 876 -25.27 26.47 37.88
C SER A 876 -24.50 25.24 37.38
N ILE A 877 -25.08 24.04 37.61
CA ILE A 877 -24.53 22.75 37.19
C ILE A 877 -25.50 21.98 36.30
N TYR A 878 -24.94 21.14 35.45
CA TYR A 878 -25.66 20.28 34.53
C TYR A 878 -25.46 18.81 34.91
N VAL A 879 -26.56 18.12 35.25
CA VAL A 879 -26.55 16.67 35.50
C VAL A 879 -26.81 15.96 34.18
N VAL A 880 -25.75 15.43 33.57
CA VAL A 880 -25.81 14.69 32.29
C VAL A 880 -25.94 13.20 32.57
N ILE A 881 -26.92 12.56 31.93
CA ILE A 881 -27.15 11.12 32.01
C ILE A 881 -27.25 10.53 30.59
N TYR A 882 -26.49 9.48 30.33
CA TYR A 882 -26.52 8.71 29.10
C TYR A 882 -27.37 7.45 29.30
N TYR A 883 -28.31 7.20 28.38
CA TYR A 883 -29.18 6.02 28.38
C TYR A 883 -29.10 5.25 27.05
N ASP A 884 -29.31 3.94 27.09
CA ASP A 884 -29.42 3.09 25.89
C ASP A 884 -30.78 3.25 25.17
N GLU A 885 -30.93 2.57 24.04
CA GLU A 885 -32.15 2.39 23.22
C GLU A 885 -33.41 1.85 23.97
N ASN A 886 -33.26 1.47 25.24
CA ASN A 886 -34.32 0.95 26.12
C ASN A 886 -34.59 1.85 27.33
N GLY A 887 -33.81 2.91 27.55
CA GLY A 887 -33.91 3.77 28.74
C GLY A 887 -33.15 3.23 29.95
N GLN A 888 -32.24 2.26 29.77
CA GLN A 888 -31.32 1.81 30.81
C GLN A 888 -30.17 2.80 30.96
N LEU A 889 -29.87 3.21 32.20
CA LEU A 889 -28.78 4.14 32.50
C LEU A 889 -27.42 3.48 32.22
N LEU A 890 -26.61 4.15 31.38
CA LEU A 890 -25.25 3.75 31.04
C LEU A 890 -24.22 4.51 31.89
N ARG A 891 -24.36 5.84 31.98
CA ARG A 891 -23.40 6.72 32.64
C ARG A 891 -24.09 7.98 33.17
N ARG A 892 -23.62 8.53 34.29
CA ARG A 892 -24.07 9.82 34.86
C ARG A 892 -22.87 10.63 35.31
N GLN A 893 -22.82 11.90 34.94
CA GLN A 893 -21.83 12.87 35.38
C GLN A 893 -22.50 14.20 35.76
N VAL A 894 -21.76 15.06 36.46
CA VAL A 894 -22.14 16.45 36.75
C VAL A 894 -21.05 17.32 36.14
N PHE A 895 -21.45 18.39 35.46
CA PHE A 895 -20.56 19.35 34.83
C PHE A 895 -20.90 20.76 35.29
N GLU A 896 -19.87 21.59 35.47
CA GLU A 896 -20.01 23.04 35.58
C GLU A 896 -20.26 23.63 34.16
N ASN A 897 -20.75 24.86 34.08
CA ASN A 897 -21.16 25.51 32.83
C ASN A 897 -20.12 25.39 31.69
N ASP A 898 -18.86 25.70 31.97
CA ASP A 898 -17.78 25.76 30.96
C ASP A 898 -17.37 24.38 30.45
N ASP A 899 -17.54 23.33 31.27
CA ASP A 899 -17.37 21.93 30.87
C ASP A 899 -18.59 21.41 30.10
N TYR A 900 -19.80 21.91 30.41
CA TYR A 900 -21.02 21.56 29.72
C TYR A 900 -21.03 22.06 28.27
N GLU A 901 -20.66 23.33 28.04
CA GLU A 901 -20.53 23.91 26.70
C GLU A 901 -19.47 23.22 25.82
N ARG A 902 -18.52 22.48 26.42
CA ARG A 902 -17.57 21.64 25.67
C ARG A 902 -18.22 20.38 25.11
N ILE A 903 -19.19 19.78 25.81
CA ILE A 903 -19.82 18.50 25.46
C ILE A 903 -21.19 18.61 24.80
N TYR A 904 -21.90 19.71 25.02
CA TYR A 904 -23.23 19.91 24.47
C TYR A 904 -23.19 20.09 22.95
N CYS A 905 -24.20 19.54 22.25
CA CYS A 905 -24.38 19.71 20.82
C CYS A 905 -25.76 20.34 20.54
N SER A 906 -25.79 21.67 20.43
CA SER A 906 -26.98 22.38 19.93
C SER A 906 -27.27 22.00 18.48
N GLN A 907 -28.52 21.67 18.17
CA GLN A 907 -29.00 21.33 16.81
C GLN A 907 -29.17 22.55 15.87
N ASN A 908 -28.34 23.60 16.06
CA ASN A 908 -28.34 24.87 15.32
C ASN A 908 -26.95 25.13 14.69
#